data_AF-A0A4R7BU35-F1
#
_entry.id   AF-A0A4R7BU35-F1
#
_cell.length_a   1.000
_cell.length_b   1.000
_cell.length_c   1.000
_cell.angle_alpha   90.00
_cell.angle_beta   90.00
_cell.angle_gamma   90.00
#
_symmetry.space_group_name_H-M   'P 1'
#
loop_
_entity.id
_entity.type
_entity.pdbx_description
1 polymer ?
#
loop_
_entity_poly.entity_id
_entity_poly.type
_entity_poly.pdbx_seq_one_letter_code
_entity_poly.pdbx_strand_id
1 'polypeptide(L)'
;MALRLNGSDLAGIGRRALVAALLATTALAGGMAGAGDAYAQAQTTFDVPAGSLNRALAAFGRQSGTQLSYDASLASGKSSAGFRGQGTRQEAIARILQGSGLSHSFTDARSVLITGPAPAARGGAAANGSILLDTIEVSGRSGVSNADTPYETPGSVSFISREEIDRLPPTSPGDILINAPGVLNGGNRVGNSISPNIRGLQGMGRVNTTVDGALNATTSYRGYAGNRDETYIDPDLIGGVDIIKGPSAGVGTGAIGGNIAMRTLAAGDIVKADQNWGIRIKGDLGTNTRSPVFDTTTTLSNPLTRPKDRPPSFNGDSFSGSIAAATMQEHVEGIFAISRRKQGNYFAGSMDAERGFVYPIGSGLNPGRNAVIRPGEEVYNTSQDTTSILAKGKLKWDNGQSFELGYMRYFSSAGEEDEALINNPSYSFGQRKLSKTTLDTYTAKYRYEPSDNPLVNLRVNLWLTDLEHRRGEAYPVGFRNHNVVTLGGDVTNTARFDTALGPLTLDSGAEFRRERAEAPQRIEGLIQNSRGPNGNRLLSAGFGRLTFEPVNWLKLSAGARFDHYHAEGEGIASIFPDRSGSRLSPNFGAVITPFEGFQLFAEYKEGYRPPSLRELYWEMFSLQVNPNLKGEVSKGWEFGFNVLRDNVLTDGDKLRFKATYFQNKYDNYIIVDDVPGTMNNPRQQFTNIDRANYDGFELSGSYDTGTFFAQGNFTKYIKAEYCKRESGCTMPRLDEVLGNVTPPTYVPPEWSGSVTGGVRLFDQALTLGGRVYFASTRIGSKWPPAASRTPGLIGLNYTWPQFAVFDLFGSYKLGEDTVLDFSIQNLTDKYYYDPLATTGMPSPGRTARIGLTHRFGGNSLPAFPALPRLGNASAGAPGEDWTGLYAGFHLGHARAEMSGSVTTASGGPAPTSEAPGFVKNGTIGGAQIGFNYQFDNRVLVGIESDFTFLGKKGDATRTMATETASLAASGAIEADTQYKLDWMTTLRGRVGYSFGRFMVYGTGGAAFLQASGRRQQYRATQLTASPTSTAYSFTDTDTKTDLGWTAGAGFEYAITSNWSLRGEYAYAGFDNGALSFDQARGGVKQPITTWTSCRRGSPNPPCPAGYTGTLVNTVPGSVNEVSGREASTNIGLHMLKVGLNYRF
;
A
#
# COMPACT_ATOMS: atom_id res chain seq x y z
N MET A 1 -6.90 10.40 -52.82
CA MET A 1 -5.73 10.83 -53.61
C MET A 1 -4.49 10.46 -52.81
N ALA A 2 -3.70 9.51 -53.33
CA ALA A 2 -2.62 8.85 -52.60
C ALA A 2 -1.34 9.69 -52.63
N LEU A 3 -0.68 9.85 -51.48
CA LEU A 3 0.74 10.18 -51.42
C LEU A 3 1.44 9.09 -50.60
N ARG A 4 2.24 8.27 -51.31
CA ARG A 4 3.21 7.33 -50.74
C ARG A 4 4.40 8.15 -50.24
N LEU A 5 4.84 7.90 -49.01
CA LEU A 5 6.14 8.35 -48.50
C LEU A 5 6.93 7.11 -48.05
N ASN A 6 8.15 6.98 -48.60
CA ASN A 6 9.08 5.87 -48.40
C ASN A 6 9.83 5.98 -47.06
N GLY A 7 10.26 4.83 -46.54
CA GLY A 7 10.73 4.60 -45.16
C GLY A 7 12.17 5.00 -44.82
N SER A 8 12.65 6.18 -45.20
CA SER A 8 14.00 6.65 -44.81
C SER A 8 14.09 8.02 -44.11
N ASP A 9 12.98 8.73 -43.85
CA ASP A 9 13.01 10.08 -43.23
C ASP A 9 12.54 10.16 -41.76
N LEU A 10 12.35 9.02 -41.07
CA LEU A 10 11.76 8.99 -39.72
C LEU A 10 12.72 9.35 -38.57
N ALA A 11 14.01 9.56 -38.82
CA ALA A 11 14.95 10.04 -37.80
C ALA A 11 14.81 11.55 -37.51
N GLY A 12 14.19 12.34 -38.42
CA GLY A 12 14.06 13.79 -38.29
C GLY A 12 12.82 14.27 -37.52
N ILE A 13 11.77 13.45 -37.46
CA ILE A 13 10.45 13.86 -36.93
C ILE A 13 10.46 13.90 -35.39
N GLY A 14 11.21 13.01 -34.73
CA GLY A 14 11.37 13.02 -33.26
C GLY A 14 12.08 14.27 -32.73
N ARG A 15 13.04 14.82 -33.50
CA ARG A 15 13.77 16.03 -33.11
C ARG A 15 12.94 17.29 -33.29
N ARG A 16 12.10 17.37 -34.33
CA ARG A 16 11.23 18.52 -34.59
C ARG A 16 10.00 18.60 -33.68
N ALA A 17 9.44 17.46 -33.25
CA ALA A 17 8.37 17.44 -32.25
C ALA A 17 8.88 17.77 -30.83
N LEU A 18 10.09 17.30 -30.47
CA LEU A 18 10.74 17.65 -29.20
C LEU A 18 11.15 19.13 -29.17
N VAL A 19 11.68 19.66 -30.28
CA VAL A 19 12.02 21.09 -30.42
C VAL A 19 10.78 21.97 -30.52
N ALA A 20 9.69 21.51 -31.16
CA ALA A 20 8.42 22.25 -31.18
C ALA A 20 7.71 22.27 -29.82
N ALA A 21 7.81 21.20 -29.02
CA ALA A 21 7.32 21.19 -27.64
C ALA A 21 8.19 22.04 -26.69
N LEU A 22 9.51 22.08 -26.92
CA LEU A 22 10.45 22.99 -26.22
C LEU A 22 10.32 24.45 -26.67
N LEU A 23 9.91 24.71 -27.92
CA LEU A 23 9.67 26.06 -28.46
C LEU A 23 8.27 26.59 -28.13
N ALA A 24 7.26 25.73 -28.02
CA ALA A 24 5.92 26.13 -27.58
C ALA A 24 5.86 26.46 -26.07
N THR A 25 6.75 25.88 -25.26
CA THR A 25 6.92 26.23 -23.84
C THR A 25 7.75 27.51 -23.65
N THR A 26 8.62 27.87 -24.60
CA THR A 26 9.34 29.16 -24.59
C THR A 26 8.55 30.31 -25.24
N ALA A 27 7.59 30.04 -26.13
CA ALA A 27 6.75 31.07 -26.74
C ALA A 27 5.67 31.66 -25.79
N LEU A 28 5.36 31.00 -24.68
CA LEU A 28 4.55 31.56 -23.59
C LEU A 28 5.37 32.38 -22.57
N ALA A 29 6.69 32.50 -22.77
CA ALA A 29 7.59 33.30 -21.93
C ALA A 29 8.02 34.63 -22.58
N GLY A 30 7.69 34.87 -23.85
CA GLY A 30 8.07 36.09 -24.59
C GLY A 30 6.96 37.13 -24.60
N GLY A 31 6.66 37.75 -23.45
CA GLY A 31 5.58 38.74 -23.42
C GLY A 31 5.35 39.52 -22.13
N MET A 32 6.28 39.54 -21.17
CA MET A 32 6.27 40.53 -20.07
C MET A 32 7.71 40.81 -19.62
N ALA A 33 8.45 41.56 -20.44
CA ALA A 33 9.62 42.30 -19.99
C ALA A 33 9.22 43.78 -19.96
N GLY A 34 9.07 44.32 -18.75
CA GLY A 34 8.77 45.75 -18.58
C GLY A 34 8.02 46.09 -17.30
N ALA A 35 8.64 45.86 -16.14
CA ALA A 35 8.53 46.67 -14.92
C ALA A 35 9.37 45.99 -13.83
N GLY A 36 10.68 46.23 -13.86
CA GLY A 36 11.51 46.00 -12.68
C GLY A 36 11.24 47.11 -11.70
N ASP A 37 10.24 46.94 -10.83
CA ASP A 37 10.15 47.73 -9.61
C ASP A 37 10.99 47.04 -8.54
N ALA A 38 12.11 47.70 -8.22
CA ALA A 38 12.89 47.43 -7.03
C ALA A 38 11.99 47.61 -5.80
N TYR A 39 11.55 46.51 -5.20
CA TYR A 39 11.00 46.55 -3.85
C TYR A 39 12.14 46.83 -2.88
N ALA A 40 12.34 48.11 -2.59
CA ALA A 40 13.13 48.57 -1.47
C ALA A 40 12.63 47.85 -0.21
N GLN A 41 13.49 47.03 0.39
CA GLN A 41 13.23 46.51 1.73
C GLN A 41 13.05 47.72 2.66
N ALA A 42 11.90 47.79 3.35
CA ALA A 42 11.59 48.90 4.24
C ALA A 42 12.74 49.14 5.23
N GLN A 43 13.42 50.29 5.09
CA GLN A 43 14.46 50.70 6.03
C GLN A 43 13.81 50.87 7.41
N THR A 44 14.32 50.13 8.38
CA THR A 44 13.84 50.18 9.76
C THR A 44 14.93 50.83 10.61
N THR A 45 14.54 51.68 11.55
CA THR A 45 15.50 52.24 12.51
C THR A 45 15.77 51.21 13.59
N PHE A 46 17.02 50.81 13.73
CA PHE A 46 17.49 49.90 14.77
C PHE A 46 18.32 50.66 15.82
N ASP A 47 18.16 50.29 17.09
CA ASP A 47 19.00 50.70 18.20
C ASP A 47 19.44 49.47 18.99
N VAL A 48 20.36 48.70 18.41
CA VAL A 48 20.95 47.52 19.04
C VAL A 48 22.28 47.94 19.68
N PRO A 49 22.40 47.95 21.03
CA PRO A 49 23.61 48.39 21.71
C PRO A 49 24.77 47.41 21.53
N ALA A 50 26.00 47.93 21.52
CA ALA A 50 27.21 47.13 21.59
C ALA A 50 27.29 46.36 22.93
N GLY A 51 27.86 45.15 22.91
CA GLY A 51 27.99 44.32 24.10
C GLY A 51 28.01 42.83 23.80
N SER A 52 27.49 42.00 24.71
CA SER A 52 27.35 40.56 24.49
C SER A 52 26.53 40.27 23.24
N LEU A 53 27.03 39.37 22.38
CA LEU A 53 26.36 39.02 21.13
C LEU A 53 24.95 38.45 21.36
N ASN A 54 24.76 37.66 22.42
CA ASN A 54 23.44 37.17 22.83
C ASN A 54 22.44 38.31 23.09
N ARG A 55 22.88 39.39 23.75
CA ARG A 55 22.02 40.56 24.01
C ARG A 55 21.72 41.33 22.72
N ALA A 56 22.71 41.47 21.84
CA ALA A 56 22.55 42.16 20.57
C ALA A 56 21.58 41.41 19.64
N LEU A 57 21.72 40.09 19.53
CA LEU A 57 20.81 39.24 18.74
C LEU A 57 19.38 39.25 19.31
N ALA A 58 19.22 39.14 20.64
CA ALA A 58 17.90 39.24 21.25
C ALA A 58 17.26 40.62 21.06
N ALA A 59 18.04 41.71 21.15
CA ALA A 59 17.54 43.07 20.88
C ALA A 59 17.16 43.27 19.41
N PHE A 60 17.96 42.74 18.48
CA PHE A 60 17.66 42.78 17.06
C PHE A 60 16.40 41.99 16.71
N GLY A 61 16.25 40.76 17.20
CA GLY A 61 15.05 39.95 16.96
C GLY A 61 13.78 40.67 17.43
N ARG A 62 13.83 41.30 18.61
CA ARG A 62 12.71 42.12 19.13
C ARG A 62 12.41 43.36 18.30
N GLN A 63 13.43 44.11 17.86
CA GLN A 63 13.23 45.36 17.11
C GLN A 63 12.86 45.11 15.64
N SER A 64 13.33 44.02 15.05
CA SER A 64 13.10 43.68 13.64
C SER A 64 11.87 42.81 13.39
N GLY A 65 11.32 42.18 14.43
CA GLY A 65 10.32 41.12 14.29
C GLY A 65 10.86 39.87 13.61
N THR A 66 12.18 39.68 13.61
CA THR A 66 12.86 38.53 12.97
C THR A 66 13.07 37.42 13.99
N GLN A 67 12.65 36.20 13.66
CA GLN A 67 12.94 35.00 14.42
C GLN A 67 14.38 34.56 14.15
N LEU A 68 15.20 34.48 15.19
CA LEU A 68 16.60 34.05 15.09
C LEU A 68 16.72 32.61 15.56
N SER A 69 17.27 31.73 14.71
CA SER A 69 17.57 30.35 15.05
C SER A 69 19.08 30.15 15.11
N TYR A 70 19.62 29.74 16.26
CA TYR A 70 21.03 29.45 16.46
C TYR A 70 21.25 28.68 17.77
N ASP A 71 22.34 27.93 17.85
CA ASP A 71 22.78 27.34 19.11
C ASP A 71 23.36 28.44 20.03
N ALA A 72 22.80 28.59 21.23
CA ALA A 72 23.20 29.64 22.18
C ALA A 72 24.69 29.59 22.56
N SER A 73 25.34 28.43 22.44
CA SER A 73 26.79 28.28 22.64
C SER A 73 27.62 29.05 21.61
N LEU A 74 27.10 29.24 20.38
CA LEU A 74 27.82 29.94 19.30
C LEU A 74 28.03 31.42 19.60
N ALA A 75 27.11 32.04 20.33
CA ALA A 75 27.18 33.46 20.71
C ALA A 75 27.67 33.68 22.14
N SER A 76 27.93 32.61 22.90
CA SER A 76 28.54 32.65 24.23
C SER A 76 29.98 33.17 24.15
N GLY A 77 30.35 34.10 25.04
CA GLY A 77 31.69 34.69 25.07
C GLY A 77 32.05 35.63 23.91
N LYS A 78 31.14 35.85 22.95
CA LYS A 78 31.36 36.76 21.79
C LYS A 78 30.72 38.12 22.02
N SER A 79 31.30 39.15 21.42
CA SER A 79 30.82 40.54 21.48
C SER A 79 30.36 41.04 20.11
N SER A 80 29.35 41.92 20.12
CA SER A 80 28.86 42.64 18.95
C SER A 80 29.17 44.13 19.09
N ALA A 81 29.50 44.78 17.97
CA ALA A 81 29.58 46.24 17.87
C ALA A 81 28.19 46.91 17.92
N GLY A 82 27.10 46.13 17.90
CA GLY A 82 25.74 46.63 17.79
C GLY A 82 25.44 47.21 16.41
N PHE A 83 24.26 47.80 16.26
CA PHE A 83 23.85 48.52 15.06
C PHE A 83 22.86 49.62 15.42
N ARG A 84 23.21 50.87 15.10
CA ARG A 84 22.38 52.06 15.33
C ARG A 84 22.21 52.84 14.03
N GLY A 85 20.96 53.03 13.62
CA GLY A 85 20.62 53.82 12.43
C GLY A 85 19.53 53.17 11.58
N GLN A 86 19.24 53.79 10.44
CA GLN A 86 18.37 53.19 9.43
C GLN A 86 19.13 52.16 8.61
N GLY A 87 18.53 50.99 8.45
CA GLY A 87 19.07 49.94 7.61
C GLY A 87 18.03 48.87 7.31
N THR A 88 18.34 48.00 6.37
CA THR A 88 17.61 46.76 6.15
C THR A 88 17.93 45.75 7.25
N ARG A 89 17.07 44.75 7.44
CA ARG A 89 17.32 43.66 8.41
C ARG A 89 18.63 42.93 8.08
N GLN A 90 18.91 42.72 6.79
CA GLN A 90 20.16 42.15 6.29
C GLN A 90 21.38 42.97 6.72
N GLU A 91 21.37 44.28 6.49
CA GLU A 91 22.50 45.15 6.87
C GLU A 91 22.71 45.18 8.38
N ALA A 92 21.63 45.28 9.14
CA ALA A 92 21.68 45.31 10.60
C ALA A 92 22.24 44.01 11.19
N ILE A 93 21.77 42.84 10.76
CA ILE A 93 22.27 41.56 11.28
C ILE A 93 23.71 41.29 10.84
N ALA A 94 24.09 41.66 9.60
CA ALA A 94 25.45 41.55 9.11
C ALA A 94 26.43 42.38 9.95
N ARG A 95 26.04 43.61 10.32
CA ARG A 95 26.82 44.49 11.21
C ARG A 95 26.89 43.95 12.64
N ILE A 96 25.80 43.41 13.17
CA ILE A 96 25.76 42.82 14.52
C ILE A 96 26.69 41.61 14.62
N LEU A 97 26.78 40.80 13.56
CA LEU A 97 27.63 39.61 13.50
C LEU A 97 29.08 39.91 13.08
N GLN A 98 29.36 41.13 12.62
CA GLN A 98 30.69 41.51 12.15
C GLN A 98 31.75 41.31 13.24
N GLY A 99 32.80 40.55 12.94
CA GLY A 99 33.89 40.22 13.88
C GLY A 99 33.60 39.08 14.85
N SER A 100 32.39 38.50 14.84
CA SER A 100 32.04 37.33 15.68
C SER A 100 32.56 35.99 15.13
N GLY A 101 32.88 35.95 13.83
CA GLY A 101 33.19 34.72 13.09
C GLY A 101 31.95 33.90 12.72
N LEU A 102 30.74 34.35 13.05
CA LEU A 102 29.48 33.69 12.69
C LEU A 102 28.93 34.22 11.36
N SER A 103 28.30 33.34 10.58
CA SER A 103 27.57 33.63 9.34
C SER A 103 26.06 33.65 9.57
N HIS A 104 25.30 34.29 8.66
CA HIS A 104 23.83 34.31 8.71
C HIS A 104 23.22 34.00 7.34
N SER A 105 22.05 33.40 7.34
CA SER A 105 21.23 33.18 6.16
C SER A 105 19.74 33.37 6.49
N PHE A 106 19.03 34.15 5.69
CA PHE A 106 17.58 34.28 5.82
C PHE A 106 16.92 33.01 5.27
N THR A 107 16.08 32.36 6.08
CA THR A 107 15.32 31.17 5.68
C THR A 107 13.94 31.53 5.13
N ASP A 108 13.45 32.73 5.45
CA ASP A 108 12.27 33.39 4.87
C ASP A 108 12.35 34.91 5.12
N ALA A 109 11.27 35.66 4.85
CA ALA A 109 11.22 37.11 5.02
C ALA A 109 11.35 37.61 6.48
N ARG A 110 11.15 36.73 7.49
CA ARG A 110 11.17 37.03 8.93
C ARG A 110 12.01 36.06 9.75
N SER A 111 12.72 35.10 9.16
CA SER A 111 13.52 34.11 9.90
C SER A 111 14.97 34.10 9.44
N VAL A 112 15.91 34.08 10.39
CA VAL A 112 17.37 34.05 10.14
C VAL A 112 18.03 32.93 10.92
N LEU A 113 18.78 32.09 10.23
CA LEU A 113 19.68 31.09 10.82
C LEU A 113 21.08 31.70 10.99
N ILE A 114 21.69 31.54 12.16
CA ILE A 114 23.07 31.98 12.44
C ILE A 114 23.95 30.76 12.71
N THR A 115 25.08 30.67 12.00
CA THR A 115 25.99 29.52 12.01
C THR A 115 27.42 29.94 12.34
N GLY A 116 28.23 29.05 12.91
CA GLY A 116 29.65 29.29 13.16
C GLY A 116 30.54 29.10 11.92
N PRO A 117 31.82 29.50 11.97
CA PRO A 117 32.77 29.20 10.91
C PRO A 117 33.00 27.69 10.96
N ALA A 118 32.56 27.00 9.92
CA ALA A 118 32.41 25.55 9.90
C ALA A 118 33.68 24.81 10.36
N PRO A 119 33.65 24.07 11.48
CA PRO A 119 34.17 22.72 11.44
C PRO A 119 33.21 21.89 10.57
N ALA A 120 33.77 21.02 9.73
CA ALA A 120 33.00 20.06 8.94
C ALA A 120 31.87 19.44 9.79
N ALA A 121 30.67 19.47 9.21
CA ALA A 121 29.41 18.94 9.70
C ALA A 121 29.53 17.95 10.88
N ARG A 122 29.33 18.46 12.10
CA ARG A 122 28.87 17.64 13.22
C ARG A 122 27.37 17.40 13.01
N GLY A 123 27.02 16.17 12.65
CA GLY A 123 25.64 15.70 12.65
C GLY A 123 25.03 15.91 14.04
N GLY A 124 23.85 16.52 14.08
CA GLY A 124 23.15 16.83 15.32
C GLY A 124 21.63 16.90 15.12
N ALA A 125 20.96 16.02 15.86
CA ALA A 125 19.52 15.94 16.16
C ALA A 125 18.55 15.72 14.99
N ALA A 126 18.20 14.45 14.77
CA ALA A 126 17.10 13.99 13.93
C ALA A 126 15.85 13.77 14.80
N ALA A 127 14.82 14.59 14.64
CA ALA A 127 13.49 14.35 15.17
C ALA A 127 12.56 13.81 14.07
N ASN A 128 11.81 12.76 14.41
CA ASN A 128 10.71 12.09 13.68
C ASN A 128 11.06 11.23 12.45
N GLY A 129 11.10 9.90 12.63
CA GLY A 129 9.96 9.10 12.16
C GLY A 129 10.02 8.19 10.92
N SER A 130 11.11 7.47 10.62
CA SER A 130 11.02 6.19 9.88
C SER A 130 12.09 5.20 10.37
N ILE A 131 11.90 3.90 10.10
CA ILE A 131 12.78 2.80 10.55
C ILE A 131 13.92 2.66 9.55
N LEU A 132 15.17 2.70 10.02
CA LEU A 132 16.36 2.65 9.17
C LEU A 132 16.74 1.20 8.85
N LEU A 133 16.28 0.71 7.71
CA LEU A 133 16.84 -0.42 6.97
C LEU A 133 18.01 0.09 6.10
N ASP A 134 19.12 0.63 6.61
CA ASP A 134 20.04 1.46 5.78
C ASP A 134 19.32 2.65 5.06
N THR A 135 18.06 2.92 5.40
CA THR A 135 17.20 3.94 4.79
C THR A 135 17.39 5.27 5.48
N ILE A 136 18.06 6.21 4.81
CA ILE A 136 17.83 7.66 4.93
C ILE A 136 17.11 8.08 6.22
N GLU A 137 17.85 8.70 7.14
CA GLU A 137 17.25 9.38 8.29
C GLU A 137 16.39 10.55 7.79
N VAL A 138 15.12 10.28 7.47
CA VAL A 138 14.12 11.30 7.15
C VAL A 138 13.69 11.93 8.47
N SER A 139 14.55 12.78 9.02
CA SER A 139 14.16 13.68 10.09
C SER A 139 13.47 14.89 9.50
N GLY A 140 12.32 15.24 10.05
CA GLY A 140 11.77 16.58 9.93
C GLY A 140 12.72 17.58 10.59
N ARG A 141 13.74 18.02 9.86
CA ARG A 141 14.25 19.37 10.05
C ARG A 141 13.13 20.28 9.57
N SER A 142 12.60 21.12 10.47
CA SER A 142 11.94 22.34 10.05
C SER A 142 12.92 23.13 9.17
N GLY A 143 12.83 22.96 7.85
CA GLY A 143 13.60 23.71 6.86
C GLY A 143 14.48 22.94 5.85
N VAL A 144 14.63 21.61 5.90
CA VAL A 144 15.28 20.84 4.81
C VAL A 144 14.25 19.93 4.16
N SER A 145 14.03 20.08 2.86
CA SER A 145 13.09 19.28 2.10
C SER A 145 13.53 17.82 2.05
N ASN A 146 12.68 16.89 2.50
CA ASN A 146 12.84 15.43 2.36
C ASN A 146 13.10 14.98 0.89
N ALA A 147 12.90 15.86 -0.09
CA ALA A 147 13.15 15.59 -1.51
C ALA A 147 14.64 15.59 -1.89
N ASP A 148 15.52 16.22 -1.11
CA ASP A 148 16.96 16.30 -1.42
C ASP A 148 17.73 15.06 -0.94
N THR A 149 17.18 14.32 0.02
CA THR A 149 17.87 13.23 0.70
C THR A 149 18.32 12.08 -0.21
N PRO A 150 17.57 11.70 -1.27
CA PRO A 150 18.07 10.76 -2.26
C PRO A 150 19.34 11.23 -2.96
N TYR A 151 19.65 12.52 -3.01
CA TYR A 151 20.86 13.04 -3.64
C TYR A 151 22.01 13.22 -2.64
N GLU A 152 21.72 13.40 -1.36
CA GLU A 152 22.74 13.48 -0.29
C GLU A 152 23.28 12.11 0.13
N THR A 153 22.46 11.07 -0.05
CA THR A 153 22.77 9.71 0.39
C THR A 153 23.63 9.00 -0.65
N PRO A 154 24.81 8.47 -0.28
CA PRO A 154 25.60 7.59 -1.13
C PRO A 154 24.84 6.30 -1.46
N GLY A 155 24.96 5.79 -2.68
CA GLY A 155 24.28 4.54 -3.09
C GLY A 155 22.91 4.74 -3.75
N SER A 156 22.28 3.63 -4.08
CA SER A 156 21.05 3.60 -4.89
C SER A 156 19.77 3.68 -4.07
N VAL A 157 19.40 4.91 -3.72
CA VAL A 157 18.21 5.23 -2.92
C VAL A 157 17.23 6.12 -3.67
N SER A 158 15.95 6.08 -3.30
CA SER A 158 14.90 6.94 -3.85
C SER A 158 13.85 7.25 -2.78
N PHE A 159 13.25 8.43 -2.85
CA PHE A 159 12.19 8.87 -1.95
C PHE A 159 11.02 9.42 -2.78
N ILE A 160 9.81 9.03 -2.44
CA ILE A 160 8.58 9.54 -3.01
C ILE A 160 7.80 10.24 -1.90
N SER A 161 7.60 11.55 -2.05
CA SER A 161 6.94 12.37 -1.04
C SER A 161 5.41 12.30 -1.15
N ARG A 162 4.72 12.72 -0.08
CA ARG A 162 3.25 12.85 -0.09
C ARG A 162 2.78 13.82 -1.17
N GLU A 163 3.48 14.93 -1.34
CA GLU A 163 3.16 15.95 -2.34
C GLU A 163 3.23 15.38 -3.76
N GLU A 164 4.18 14.48 -4.03
CA GLU A 164 4.28 13.82 -5.32
C GLU A 164 3.10 12.87 -5.59
N ILE A 165 2.67 12.12 -4.57
CA ILE A 165 1.50 11.24 -4.64
C ILE A 165 0.21 12.06 -4.84
N ASP A 166 0.08 13.21 -4.17
CA ASP A 166 -1.12 14.06 -4.26
C ASP A 166 -1.22 14.82 -5.60
N ARG A 167 -0.09 15.21 -6.23
CA ARG A 167 -0.09 15.87 -7.56
C ARG A 167 -0.69 14.99 -8.66
N LEU A 168 -0.37 13.69 -8.64
CA LEU A 168 -0.87 12.71 -9.60
C LEU A 168 -1.37 11.47 -8.84
N PRO A 169 -2.60 11.54 -8.29
CA PRO A 169 -3.16 10.44 -7.52
C PRO A 169 -3.18 9.14 -8.34
N PRO A 170 -2.67 8.02 -7.79
CA PRO A 170 -2.49 6.78 -8.54
C PRO A 170 -3.83 6.21 -9.04
N THR A 171 -3.86 5.70 -10.28
CA THR A 171 -5.04 4.97 -10.81
C THR A 171 -5.07 3.51 -10.37
N SER A 172 -3.90 2.96 -10.02
CA SER A 172 -3.71 1.70 -9.32
C SER A 172 -2.58 1.87 -8.30
N PRO A 173 -2.59 1.17 -7.15
CA PRO A 173 -1.63 1.42 -6.06
C PRO A 173 -0.16 1.42 -6.47
N GLY A 174 0.25 0.58 -7.43
CA GLY A 174 1.64 0.53 -7.89
C GLY A 174 2.10 1.72 -8.75
N ASP A 175 1.19 2.58 -9.21
CA ASP A 175 1.55 3.80 -9.94
C ASP A 175 2.41 4.76 -9.09
N ILE A 176 2.39 4.63 -7.76
CA ILE A 176 3.24 5.42 -6.85
C ILE A 176 4.74 5.23 -7.14
N LEU A 177 5.14 4.09 -7.70
CA LEU A 177 6.54 3.75 -7.95
C LEU A 177 7.11 4.33 -9.25
N ILE A 178 6.27 4.94 -10.11
CA ILE A 178 6.66 5.40 -11.46
C ILE A 178 7.87 6.35 -11.45
N ASN A 179 8.01 7.16 -10.40
CA ASN A 179 9.06 8.18 -10.32
C ASN A 179 10.35 7.69 -9.66
N ALA A 180 10.41 6.43 -9.26
CA ALA A 180 11.61 5.81 -8.71
C ALA A 180 12.41 5.09 -9.82
N PRO A 181 13.65 5.52 -10.14
CA PRO A 181 14.45 4.88 -11.17
C PRO A 181 14.70 3.40 -10.83
N GLY A 182 14.60 2.51 -11.80
CA GLY A 182 14.88 1.08 -11.64
C GLY A 182 13.81 0.30 -10.88
N VAL A 183 12.68 0.95 -10.54
CA VAL A 183 11.56 0.36 -9.82
C VAL A 183 10.33 0.32 -10.71
N LEU A 184 9.71 -0.86 -10.80
CA LEU A 184 8.50 -1.08 -11.59
C LEU A 184 7.49 -1.85 -10.74
N ASN A 185 6.23 -1.93 -11.18
CA ASN A 185 5.19 -2.73 -10.51
C ASN A 185 4.68 -3.84 -11.45
N GLY A 186 4.75 -5.09 -10.99
CA GLY A 186 4.26 -6.24 -11.71
C GLY A 186 2.74 -6.42 -11.58
N GLY A 187 2.04 -6.62 -12.69
CA GLY A 187 0.59 -6.87 -12.67
C GLY A 187 -0.23 -5.71 -12.11
N ASN A 188 0.25 -4.47 -12.24
CA ASN A 188 -0.34 -3.25 -11.66
C ASN A 188 -1.83 -3.01 -11.97
N ARG A 189 -2.37 -3.67 -13.01
CA ARG A 189 -3.76 -3.56 -13.44
C ARG A 189 -4.63 -4.76 -13.08
N VAL A 190 -4.12 -5.67 -12.25
CA VAL A 190 -4.79 -6.92 -11.85
C VAL A 190 -4.81 -7.02 -10.32
N GLY A 191 -5.99 -6.98 -9.72
CA GLY A 191 -6.12 -6.88 -8.27
C GLY A 191 -5.81 -5.47 -7.75
N ASN A 192 -5.73 -5.34 -6.43
CA ASN A 192 -5.49 -4.07 -5.75
C ASN A 192 -4.24 -4.14 -4.85
N SER A 193 -3.11 -4.52 -5.44
CA SER A 193 -1.86 -4.82 -4.74
C SER A 193 -0.65 -4.12 -5.36
N ILE A 194 0.41 -3.98 -4.57
CA ILE A 194 1.74 -3.53 -5.00
C ILE A 194 2.65 -4.75 -5.04
N SER A 195 3.22 -5.04 -6.20
CA SER A 195 4.19 -6.11 -6.44
C SER A 195 5.45 -5.55 -7.11
N PRO A 196 6.37 -4.99 -6.32
CA PRO A 196 7.48 -4.23 -6.87
C PRO A 196 8.51 -5.14 -7.56
N ASN A 197 9.13 -4.58 -8.58
CA ASN A 197 10.31 -5.12 -9.25
C ASN A 197 11.43 -4.10 -9.12
N ILE A 198 12.56 -4.50 -8.55
CA ILE A 198 13.77 -3.68 -8.47
C ILE A 198 14.87 -4.38 -9.25
N ARG A 199 15.38 -3.71 -10.30
CA ARG A 199 16.49 -4.22 -11.11
C ARG A 199 16.30 -5.64 -11.66
N GLY A 200 15.06 -5.98 -12.04
CA GLY A 200 14.70 -7.29 -12.58
C GLY A 200 14.34 -8.34 -11.53
N LEU A 201 14.43 -8.03 -10.24
CA LEU A 201 14.01 -8.91 -9.15
C LEU A 201 12.59 -8.60 -8.68
N GLN A 202 11.75 -9.63 -8.59
CA GLN A 202 10.37 -9.56 -8.11
C GLN A 202 9.95 -10.91 -7.51
N GLY A 203 8.99 -10.89 -6.59
CA GLY A 203 8.32 -12.08 -6.06
C GLY A 203 9.16 -12.90 -5.07
N MET A 204 8.48 -13.78 -4.33
CA MET A 204 9.06 -14.76 -3.37
C MET A 204 9.97 -14.15 -2.30
N GLY A 205 9.71 -12.91 -1.91
CA GLY A 205 10.46 -12.15 -0.90
C GLY A 205 11.75 -11.52 -1.42
N ARG A 206 11.97 -11.42 -2.74
CA ARG A 206 13.18 -10.79 -3.30
C ARG A 206 13.23 -9.28 -3.09
N VAL A 207 12.06 -8.64 -3.05
CA VAL A 207 11.89 -7.24 -2.65
C VAL A 207 10.97 -7.23 -1.43
N ASN A 208 11.47 -6.77 -0.29
CA ASN A 208 10.64 -6.61 0.89
C ASN A 208 9.89 -5.28 0.77
N THR A 209 8.57 -5.31 0.95
CA THR A 209 7.74 -4.11 1.04
C THR A 209 7.14 -4.04 2.43
N THR A 210 7.47 -3.00 3.20
CA THR A 210 7.00 -2.83 4.57
C THR A 210 6.09 -1.60 4.68
N VAL A 211 5.14 -1.67 5.60
CA VAL A 211 4.31 -0.54 6.01
C VAL A 211 4.56 -0.29 7.49
N ASP A 212 5.07 0.90 7.82
CA ASP A 212 5.51 1.26 9.18
C ASP A 212 6.49 0.24 9.81
N GLY A 213 7.27 -0.44 8.97
CA GLY A 213 8.23 -1.48 9.36
C GLY A 213 7.68 -2.91 9.37
N ALA A 214 6.37 -3.09 9.31
CA ALA A 214 5.74 -4.41 9.26
C ALA A 214 5.69 -4.93 7.83
N LEU A 215 6.04 -6.20 7.61
CA LEU A 215 5.86 -6.85 6.31
C LEU A 215 4.38 -7.22 6.14
N ASN A 216 3.73 -6.64 5.13
CA ASN A 216 2.33 -6.89 4.82
C ASN A 216 2.13 -7.44 3.40
N ALA A 217 2.98 -8.39 3.02
CA ALA A 217 2.96 -9.04 1.72
C ALA A 217 2.43 -10.48 1.81
N THR A 218 1.73 -10.92 0.77
CA THR A 218 1.45 -12.33 0.52
C THR A 218 1.95 -12.72 -0.87
N THR A 219 2.47 -13.92 -1.06
CA THR A 219 2.79 -14.38 -2.42
C THR A 219 1.52 -14.95 -3.05
N SER A 220 1.17 -14.58 -4.28
CA SER A 220 0.08 -15.19 -5.05
C SER A 220 0.60 -15.80 -6.36
N TYR A 221 0.04 -16.95 -6.73
CA TYR A 221 0.40 -17.63 -7.97
C TYR A 221 -0.51 -17.16 -9.10
N ARG A 222 0.10 -16.77 -10.21
CA ARG A 222 -0.54 -16.14 -11.37
C ARG A 222 -0.53 -17.05 -12.60
N GLY A 223 -0.66 -18.35 -12.38
CA GLY A 223 -0.64 -19.33 -13.46
C GLY A 223 0.73 -19.35 -14.15
N TYR A 224 0.71 -19.57 -15.46
CA TYR A 224 1.88 -19.41 -16.29
C TYR A 224 2.51 -18.03 -16.15
N ALA A 225 1.79 -16.96 -15.79
CA ALA A 225 2.38 -15.62 -15.64
C ALA A 225 3.31 -15.45 -14.41
N GLY A 226 3.43 -16.48 -13.55
CA GLY A 226 4.42 -16.56 -12.49
C GLY A 226 3.85 -16.34 -11.10
N ASN A 227 4.60 -15.66 -10.23
CA ASN A 227 4.17 -15.30 -8.88
C ASN A 227 4.29 -13.79 -8.65
N ARG A 228 3.43 -13.24 -7.81
CA ARG A 228 3.50 -11.85 -7.34
C ARG A 228 3.60 -11.85 -5.82
N ASP A 229 4.45 -11.00 -5.26
CA ASP A 229 4.35 -10.63 -3.85
C ASP A 229 3.46 -9.40 -3.78
N GLU A 230 2.37 -9.50 -3.03
CA GLU A 230 1.29 -8.53 -3.04
C GLU A 230 1.20 -7.84 -1.69
N THR A 231 1.54 -6.57 -1.69
CA THR A 231 1.37 -5.67 -0.56
C THR A 231 0.11 -4.83 -0.72
N TYR A 232 -0.65 -4.68 0.37
CA TYR A 232 -1.91 -3.95 0.38
C TYR A 232 -1.82 -2.71 1.27
N ILE A 233 -2.08 -1.55 0.70
CA ILE A 233 -2.16 -0.26 1.41
C ILE A 233 -3.00 0.71 0.59
N ASP A 234 -3.78 1.56 1.27
CA ASP A 234 -4.46 2.67 0.61
C ASP A 234 -3.48 3.85 0.40
N PRO A 235 -3.27 4.31 -0.84
CA PRO A 235 -2.40 5.45 -1.11
C PRO A 235 -2.77 6.73 -0.34
N ASP A 236 -4.01 6.91 0.10
CA ASP A 236 -4.41 8.10 0.87
C ASP A 236 -3.90 8.12 2.33
N LEU A 237 -3.45 6.96 2.83
CA LEU A 237 -2.85 6.81 4.16
C LEU A 237 -1.31 6.82 4.13
N ILE A 238 -0.68 6.90 2.97
CA ILE A 238 0.79 6.96 2.83
C ILE A 238 1.28 8.38 3.11
N GLY A 239 2.22 8.54 4.04
CA GLY A 239 2.95 9.79 4.31
C GLY A 239 4.26 9.93 3.51
N GLY A 240 4.83 8.82 3.04
CA GLY A 240 6.00 8.80 2.16
C GLY A 240 6.47 7.37 1.87
N VAL A 241 7.28 7.23 0.82
CA VAL A 241 7.87 5.93 0.44
C VAL A 241 9.37 6.08 0.27
N ASP A 242 10.12 5.30 1.03
CA ASP A 242 11.56 5.15 0.90
C ASP A 242 11.90 3.87 0.14
N ILE A 243 12.86 3.94 -0.78
CA ILE A 243 13.27 2.80 -1.59
C ILE A 243 14.79 2.67 -1.57
N ILE A 244 15.26 1.48 -1.22
CA ILE A 244 16.66 1.07 -1.29
C ILE A 244 16.78 -0.09 -2.25
N LYS A 245 17.77 0.00 -3.13
CA LYS A 245 18.03 -1.01 -4.16
C LYS A 245 19.24 -1.85 -3.77
N GLY A 246 19.17 -3.14 -4.06
CA GLY A 246 20.17 -4.13 -3.66
C GLY A 246 19.97 -4.66 -2.24
N PRO A 247 20.80 -5.62 -1.80
CA PRO A 247 20.65 -6.25 -0.50
C PRO A 247 20.93 -5.28 0.66
N SER A 248 20.19 -5.45 1.76
CA SER A 248 20.36 -4.64 2.97
C SER A 248 21.59 -5.06 3.78
N ALA A 249 22.35 -4.08 4.28
CA ALA A 249 23.37 -4.32 5.31
C ALA A 249 22.79 -4.29 6.74
N GLY A 250 21.59 -3.72 6.92
CA GLY A 250 20.84 -3.65 8.18
C GLY A 250 19.70 -4.65 8.25
N VAL A 251 18.56 -4.28 8.86
CA VAL A 251 17.33 -5.10 8.89
C VAL A 251 16.86 -5.42 7.44
N GLY A 252 16.07 -6.47 7.22
CA GLY A 252 15.50 -6.79 5.90
C GLY A 252 15.83 -8.19 5.42
N THR A 253 15.73 -9.19 6.30
CA THR A 253 16.05 -10.59 5.97
C THR A 253 15.37 -11.08 4.68
N GLY A 254 16.15 -11.64 3.77
CA GLY A 254 15.69 -12.25 2.52
C GLY A 254 15.55 -11.30 1.32
N ALA A 255 15.58 -9.97 1.53
CA ALA A 255 15.45 -9.00 0.44
C ALA A 255 16.78 -8.77 -0.29
N ILE A 256 16.99 -9.52 -1.37
CA ILE A 256 18.21 -9.43 -2.19
C ILE A 256 18.13 -8.38 -3.31
N GLY A 257 16.93 -7.94 -3.68
CA GLY A 257 16.70 -6.92 -4.72
C GLY A 257 16.51 -5.51 -4.15
N GLY A 258 16.10 -5.39 -2.89
CA GLY A 258 15.87 -4.10 -2.26
C GLY A 258 14.75 -4.12 -1.23
N ASN A 259 14.61 -3.00 -0.54
CA ASN A 259 13.53 -2.75 0.39
C ASN A 259 12.74 -1.52 -0.05
N ILE A 260 11.42 -1.62 0.02
CA ILE A 260 10.49 -0.50 -0.12
C ILE A 260 9.82 -0.31 1.25
N ALA A 261 10.11 0.80 1.91
CA ALA A 261 9.54 1.14 3.21
C ALA A 261 8.51 2.26 3.04
N MET A 262 7.25 1.93 3.28
CA MET A 262 6.14 2.89 3.25
C MET A 262 5.85 3.35 4.66
N ARG A 263 5.84 4.66 4.89
CA ARG A 263 5.39 5.27 6.14
C ARG A 263 3.94 5.68 5.99
N THR A 264 3.08 5.32 6.95
CA THR A 264 1.71 5.86 6.97
C THR A 264 1.66 7.22 7.67
N LEU A 265 0.55 7.94 7.53
CA LEU A 265 0.35 9.25 8.15
C LEU A 265 0.74 9.26 9.64
N ALA A 266 1.42 10.32 10.06
CA ALA A 266 1.80 10.62 11.43
C ALA A 266 1.11 11.92 11.86
N ALA A 267 1.10 12.19 13.17
CA ALA A 267 0.45 13.38 13.70
C ALA A 267 0.97 14.69 13.06
N GLY A 268 2.29 14.77 12.81
CA GLY A 268 2.92 15.92 12.15
C GLY A 268 2.60 16.11 10.68
N ASP A 269 1.99 15.12 10.00
CA ASP A 269 1.50 15.31 8.63
C ASP A 269 0.14 16.06 8.61
N ILE A 270 -0.55 16.11 9.75
CA ILE A 270 -1.90 16.65 9.90
C ILE A 270 -1.90 17.95 10.72
N VAL A 271 -1.18 17.98 11.83
CA VAL A 271 -1.07 19.15 12.70
C VAL A 271 -0.13 20.18 12.04
N LYS A 272 -0.58 21.42 11.86
CA LYS A 272 0.23 22.48 11.24
C LYS A 272 1.35 22.92 12.20
N ALA A 273 2.37 23.58 11.66
CA ALA A 273 3.40 24.22 12.47
C ALA A 273 2.77 25.16 13.50
N ASP A 274 3.30 25.15 14.73
CA ASP A 274 2.80 25.94 15.86
C ASP A 274 1.32 25.67 16.20
N GLN A 275 0.85 24.43 16.05
CA GLN A 275 -0.47 23.96 16.47
C GLN A 275 -0.37 22.65 17.25
N ASN A 276 -1.37 22.35 18.08
CA ASN A 276 -1.39 21.15 18.94
C ASN A 276 -2.33 20.06 18.43
N TRP A 277 -3.21 20.39 17.48
CA TRP A 277 -4.16 19.45 16.87
C TRP A 277 -4.47 19.85 15.43
N GLY A 278 -4.96 18.90 14.65
CA GLY A 278 -5.39 19.13 13.27
C GLY A 278 -6.37 18.08 12.78
N ILE A 279 -7.20 18.47 11.81
CA ILE A 279 -8.10 17.56 11.09
C ILE A 279 -7.92 17.81 9.59
N ARG A 280 -7.65 16.75 8.82
CA ARG A 280 -7.66 16.76 7.36
C ARG A 280 -8.90 16.06 6.85
N ILE A 281 -9.66 16.74 6.00
CA ILE A 281 -10.73 16.14 5.19
C ILE A 281 -10.29 16.21 3.73
N LYS A 282 -10.31 15.08 3.03
CA LYS A 282 -9.98 14.99 1.61
C LYS A 282 -11.08 14.23 0.88
N GLY A 283 -11.48 14.72 -0.29
CA GLY A 283 -12.37 14.02 -1.21
C GLY A 283 -11.90 14.20 -2.66
N ASP A 284 -12.04 13.16 -3.48
CA ASP A 284 -11.61 13.10 -4.88
C ASP A 284 -12.66 12.38 -5.72
N LEU A 285 -12.96 12.93 -6.90
CA LEU A 285 -13.84 12.35 -7.90
C LEU A 285 -13.02 12.05 -9.15
N GLY A 286 -13.29 10.92 -9.80
CA GLY A 286 -12.64 10.51 -11.04
C GLY A 286 -13.62 10.18 -12.16
N THR A 287 -13.09 10.12 -13.38
CA THR A 287 -13.81 9.67 -14.58
C THR A 287 -13.29 8.31 -15.08
N ASN A 288 -13.72 7.90 -16.28
CA ASN A 288 -13.19 6.74 -17.01
C ASN A 288 -13.52 5.37 -16.37
N THR A 289 -14.56 5.29 -15.54
CA THR A 289 -14.94 4.05 -14.85
C THR A 289 -16.42 3.78 -14.90
N ARG A 290 -16.79 2.50 -14.90
CA ARG A 290 -18.17 2.02 -14.79
C ARG A 290 -18.29 0.97 -13.68
N SER A 291 -19.32 1.05 -12.84
CA SER A 291 -19.57 0.03 -11.82
C SER A 291 -19.67 -1.38 -12.46
N PRO A 292 -19.07 -2.42 -11.85
CA PRO A 292 -19.06 -3.75 -12.43
C PRO A 292 -20.49 -4.32 -12.52
N VAL A 293 -20.84 -4.90 -13.67
CA VAL A 293 -22.11 -5.58 -13.89
C VAL A 293 -21.86 -7.09 -13.91
N PHE A 294 -22.45 -7.82 -12.96
CA PHE A 294 -22.35 -9.28 -12.88
C PHE A 294 -23.53 -9.91 -13.63
N ASP A 295 -23.27 -10.53 -14.78
CA ASP A 295 -24.29 -11.32 -15.48
C ASP A 295 -24.40 -12.71 -14.84
N THR A 296 -25.58 -13.06 -14.33
CA THR A 296 -25.87 -14.36 -13.71
C THR A 296 -26.26 -15.43 -14.73
N THR A 297 -26.49 -15.03 -15.99
CA THR A 297 -26.69 -15.98 -17.08
C THR A 297 -25.32 -16.38 -17.62
N THR A 298 -25.10 -17.67 -17.81
CA THR A 298 -23.80 -18.28 -18.14
C THR A 298 -23.27 -17.92 -19.54
N THR A 299 -23.77 -16.85 -20.17
CA THR A 299 -23.17 -16.26 -21.36
C THR A 299 -21.90 -15.52 -20.99
N LEU A 300 -20.84 -16.30 -20.81
CA LEU A 300 -19.48 -16.01 -21.25
C LEU A 300 -19.47 -14.85 -22.26
N SER A 301 -19.25 -13.61 -21.79
CA SER A 301 -19.39 -12.43 -22.64
C SER A 301 -18.49 -12.61 -23.86
N ASN A 302 -19.10 -12.65 -25.04
CA ASN A 302 -18.36 -12.70 -26.28
C ASN A 302 -17.40 -11.50 -26.28
N PRO A 303 -16.08 -11.67 -26.47
CA PRO A 303 -15.16 -10.53 -26.55
C PRO A 303 -15.57 -9.51 -27.64
N LEU A 304 -16.46 -9.87 -28.57
CA LEU A 304 -17.05 -8.97 -29.54
C LEU A 304 -18.14 -8.01 -29.02
N THR A 305 -18.67 -8.21 -27.80
CA THR A 305 -19.83 -7.46 -27.27
C THR A 305 -19.49 -6.56 -26.09
N ARG A 306 -18.20 -6.27 -25.83
CA ARG A 306 -17.82 -5.41 -24.71
C ARG A 306 -18.21 -3.94 -24.96
N PRO A 307 -18.70 -3.23 -23.92
CA PRO A 307 -18.98 -1.81 -24.02
C PRO A 307 -17.74 -1.00 -24.41
N LYS A 308 -17.92 -0.02 -25.30
CA LYS A 308 -16.91 0.97 -25.72
C LYS A 308 -17.32 2.41 -25.41
N ASP A 309 -18.53 2.58 -24.92
CA ASP A 309 -19.13 3.84 -24.50
C ASP A 309 -18.55 4.24 -23.14
N ARG A 310 -17.32 4.75 -23.17
CA ARG A 310 -16.68 5.35 -22.00
C ARG A 310 -17.59 6.45 -21.43
N PRO A 311 -17.92 6.42 -20.12
CA PRO A 311 -18.70 7.48 -19.49
C PRO A 311 -18.03 8.85 -19.69
N PRO A 312 -18.75 9.85 -20.23
CA PRO A 312 -18.16 11.13 -20.63
C PRO A 312 -17.94 12.11 -19.47
N SER A 313 -18.39 11.79 -18.25
CA SER A 313 -18.41 12.70 -17.09
C SER A 313 -18.14 11.98 -15.76
N PHE A 314 -18.03 12.76 -14.68
CA PHE A 314 -18.02 12.25 -13.31
C PHE A 314 -19.37 11.60 -13.00
N ASN A 315 -19.43 10.28 -13.06
CA ASN A 315 -20.66 9.48 -12.91
C ASN A 315 -20.83 8.87 -11.51
N GLY A 316 -19.92 9.16 -10.56
CA GLY A 316 -19.93 8.60 -9.21
C GLY A 316 -19.33 7.20 -9.08
N ASP A 317 -18.85 6.60 -10.18
CA ASP A 317 -18.22 5.26 -10.15
C ASP A 317 -16.73 5.31 -9.77
N SER A 318 -16.14 6.50 -9.62
CA SER A 318 -14.79 6.70 -9.11
C SER A 318 -14.79 7.81 -8.06
N PHE A 319 -14.56 7.46 -6.80
CA PHE A 319 -14.45 8.37 -5.68
C PHE A 319 -13.43 7.86 -4.66
N SER A 320 -12.67 8.76 -4.05
CA SER A 320 -11.95 8.47 -2.81
C SER A 320 -12.12 9.59 -1.80
N GLY A 321 -12.21 9.25 -0.52
CA GLY A 321 -12.24 10.22 0.56
C GLY A 321 -11.54 9.72 1.80
N SER A 322 -10.95 10.64 2.56
CA SER A 322 -10.35 10.34 3.85
C SER A 322 -10.54 11.45 4.86
N ILE A 323 -10.64 11.05 6.13
CA ILE A 323 -10.63 11.93 7.28
C ILE A 323 -9.49 11.49 8.18
N ALA A 324 -8.63 12.42 8.57
CA ALA A 324 -7.56 12.17 9.53
C ALA A 324 -7.62 13.23 10.64
N ALA A 325 -7.61 12.82 11.89
CA ALA A 325 -7.54 13.69 13.06
C ALA A 325 -6.28 13.35 13.85
N ALA A 326 -5.57 14.38 14.30
CA ALA A 326 -4.31 14.20 15.02
C ALA A 326 -4.11 15.24 16.13
N THR A 327 -3.29 14.87 17.11
CA THR A 327 -2.76 15.77 18.13
C THR A 327 -1.25 15.59 18.27
N MET A 328 -0.56 16.70 18.48
CA MET A 328 0.85 16.74 18.84
C MET A 328 0.99 17.60 20.10
N GLN A 329 1.38 16.96 21.19
CA GLN A 329 1.70 17.59 22.46
C GLN A 329 3.15 17.25 22.82
N GLU A 330 3.64 17.88 23.89
CA GLU A 330 5.01 17.70 24.37
C GLU A 330 5.36 16.22 24.61
N HIS A 331 4.51 15.49 25.35
CA HIS A 331 4.74 14.09 25.71
C HIS A 331 3.88 13.07 24.95
N VAL A 332 2.90 13.52 24.15
CA VAL A 332 1.93 12.61 23.50
C VAL A 332 1.68 13.04 22.05
N GLU A 333 1.70 12.07 21.14
CA GLU A 333 1.27 12.24 19.75
C GLU A 333 0.21 11.18 19.46
N GLY A 334 -0.84 11.57 18.75
CA GLY A 334 -1.92 10.65 18.38
C GLY A 334 -2.45 10.97 16.99
N ILE A 335 -2.80 9.93 16.23
CA ILE A 335 -3.48 10.08 14.95
C ILE A 335 -4.50 8.95 14.77
N PHE A 336 -5.67 9.32 14.24
CA PHE A 336 -6.68 8.42 13.74
C PHE A 336 -7.06 8.84 12.33
N ALA A 337 -7.08 7.90 11.39
CA ALA A 337 -7.51 8.16 10.03
C ALA A 337 -8.39 7.03 9.49
N ILE A 338 -9.38 7.41 8.68
CA ILE A 338 -10.22 6.49 7.91
C ILE A 338 -10.22 6.94 6.45
N SER A 339 -10.11 5.99 5.53
CA SER A 339 -10.23 6.23 4.09
C SER A 339 -11.19 5.24 3.45
N ARG A 340 -11.90 5.70 2.42
CA ARG A 340 -12.67 4.85 1.52
C ARG A 340 -12.39 5.23 0.08
N ARG A 341 -12.12 4.24 -0.76
CA ARG A 341 -11.88 4.37 -2.19
C ARG A 341 -12.76 3.39 -2.95
N LYS A 342 -13.58 3.90 -3.85
CA LYS A 342 -14.39 3.12 -4.78
C LYS A 342 -14.03 3.49 -6.22
N GLN A 343 -13.81 2.49 -7.05
CA GLN A 343 -13.51 2.65 -8.47
C GLN A 343 -14.18 1.53 -9.26
N GLY A 344 -14.92 1.87 -10.31
CA GLY A 344 -15.46 0.89 -11.26
C GLY A 344 -14.38 0.30 -12.17
N ASN A 345 -14.79 -0.56 -13.10
CA ASN A 345 -13.92 -1.01 -14.18
C ASN A 345 -13.55 0.18 -15.07
N TYR A 346 -12.27 0.32 -15.38
CA TYR A 346 -11.83 1.40 -16.27
C TYR A 346 -11.96 1.02 -17.75
N PHE A 347 -11.94 2.04 -18.63
CA PHE A 347 -11.84 1.83 -20.08
C PHE A 347 -10.40 2.00 -20.55
N ALA A 348 -9.97 1.14 -21.48
CA ALA A 348 -8.67 1.24 -22.12
C ALA A 348 -8.58 2.50 -23.01
N GLY A 349 -7.36 2.96 -23.30
CA GLY A 349 -7.13 4.02 -24.29
C GLY A 349 -7.61 3.63 -25.69
N SER A 350 -7.92 4.60 -26.55
CA SER A 350 -8.42 4.36 -27.89
C SER A 350 -7.43 4.69 -29.01
N MET A 351 -6.36 5.44 -28.71
CA MET A 351 -5.41 5.98 -29.70
C MET A 351 -4.11 5.16 -29.82
N ASP A 352 -3.43 5.26 -30.97
CA ASP A 352 -2.14 4.60 -31.29
C ASP A 352 -2.17 3.05 -31.18
N ALA A 353 -3.34 2.46 -31.42
CA ALA A 353 -3.59 1.03 -31.32
C ALA A 353 -2.82 0.17 -32.34
N GLU A 354 -2.40 0.76 -33.47
CA GLU A 354 -1.64 0.10 -34.54
C GLU A 354 -0.24 -0.33 -34.09
N ARG A 355 0.22 0.17 -32.93
CA ARG A 355 1.46 -0.25 -32.26
C ARG A 355 1.18 -1.13 -31.04
N GLY A 356 -0.06 -1.55 -30.84
CA GLY A 356 -0.53 -2.29 -29.67
C GLY A 356 -0.10 -3.75 -29.63
N PHE A 357 -0.57 -4.47 -28.62
CA PHE A 357 -0.29 -5.88 -28.40
C PHE A 357 -0.70 -6.74 -29.60
N VAL A 358 0.18 -7.67 -29.99
CA VAL A 358 -0.06 -8.59 -31.12
C VAL A 358 -0.39 -9.97 -30.57
N TYR A 359 -1.55 -10.49 -30.93
CA TYR A 359 -1.93 -11.88 -30.71
C TYR A 359 -1.96 -12.64 -32.05
N PRO A 360 -1.25 -13.77 -32.20
CA PRO A 360 -1.29 -14.57 -33.43
C PRO A 360 -2.55 -15.43 -33.47
N ILE A 361 -3.58 -14.99 -34.19
CA ILE A 361 -4.69 -15.86 -34.61
C ILE A 361 -4.41 -16.28 -36.06
N GLY A 362 -4.72 -17.52 -36.44
CA GLY A 362 -4.40 -18.18 -37.71
C GLY A 362 -4.92 -17.54 -39.02
N SER A 363 -5.14 -16.23 -39.06
CA SER A 363 -5.53 -15.46 -40.23
C SER A 363 -4.80 -14.11 -40.39
N GLY A 364 -3.74 -13.83 -39.61
CA GLY A 364 -2.83 -12.70 -39.83
C GLY A 364 -2.50 -11.90 -38.55
N LEU A 365 -1.32 -11.27 -38.52
CA LEU A 365 -0.83 -10.44 -37.41
C LEU A 365 -1.31 -8.99 -37.61
N ASN A 366 -2.37 -8.56 -36.90
CA ASN A 366 -2.83 -7.17 -36.91
C ASN A 366 -2.81 -6.59 -35.48
N PRO A 367 -1.88 -5.68 -35.15
CA PRO A 367 -1.78 -5.05 -33.82
C PRO A 367 -3.08 -4.38 -33.40
N GLY A 368 -3.48 -4.54 -32.13
CA GLY A 368 -4.67 -3.90 -31.56
C GLY A 368 -6.03 -4.47 -32.00
N ARG A 369 -6.16 -5.07 -33.19
CA ARG A 369 -7.38 -5.80 -33.62
C ARG A 369 -7.48 -7.21 -33.02
N ASN A 370 -6.33 -7.88 -32.87
CA ASN A 370 -6.26 -9.24 -32.31
C ASN A 370 -6.11 -9.26 -30.78
N ALA A 371 -6.06 -8.10 -30.11
CA ALA A 371 -5.96 -8.05 -28.65
C ALA A 371 -7.21 -8.61 -27.98
N VAL A 372 -7.04 -9.28 -26.83
CA VAL A 372 -8.14 -9.84 -26.01
C VAL A 372 -9.07 -8.74 -25.50
N ILE A 373 -8.52 -7.55 -25.25
CA ILE A 373 -9.24 -6.34 -24.85
C ILE A 373 -8.87 -5.27 -25.86
N ARG A 374 -9.82 -4.76 -26.66
CA ARG A 374 -9.52 -3.84 -27.76
C ARG A 374 -9.43 -2.39 -27.29
N PRO A 375 -8.85 -1.50 -28.11
CA PRO A 375 -8.84 -0.07 -27.82
C PRO A 375 -10.24 0.48 -27.53
N GLY A 376 -10.35 1.27 -26.47
CA GLY A 376 -11.58 1.89 -25.99
C GLY A 376 -12.57 0.96 -25.26
N GLU A 377 -12.26 -0.33 -25.09
CA GLU A 377 -13.17 -1.26 -24.38
C GLU A 377 -13.06 -1.15 -22.87
N GLU A 378 -14.15 -1.48 -22.18
CA GLU A 378 -14.16 -1.73 -20.74
C GLU A 378 -13.24 -2.90 -20.38
N VAL A 379 -12.40 -2.69 -19.37
CA VAL A 379 -11.49 -3.70 -18.83
C VAL A 379 -12.13 -4.32 -17.59
N TYR A 380 -12.83 -5.45 -17.76
CA TYR A 380 -13.48 -6.14 -16.64
C TYR A 380 -12.48 -6.55 -15.54
N ASN A 381 -13.02 -6.71 -14.32
CA ASN A 381 -12.27 -7.05 -13.12
C ASN A 381 -11.12 -6.08 -12.80
N THR A 382 -11.37 -4.79 -13.02
CA THR A 382 -10.45 -3.72 -12.59
C THR A 382 -11.07 -2.79 -11.55
N SER A 383 -12.31 -3.09 -11.14
CA SER A 383 -13.01 -2.39 -10.06
C SER A 383 -12.41 -2.68 -8.69
N GLN A 384 -12.59 -1.74 -7.76
CA GLN A 384 -12.19 -1.87 -6.36
C GLN A 384 -13.16 -1.10 -5.44
N ASP A 385 -13.44 -1.64 -4.26
CA ASP A 385 -14.03 -0.93 -3.12
C ASP A 385 -13.19 -1.26 -1.89
N THR A 386 -12.48 -0.25 -1.38
CA THR A 386 -11.48 -0.37 -0.34
C THR A 386 -11.81 0.56 0.81
N THR A 387 -11.75 0.06 2.03
CA THR A 387 -11.85 0.84 3.26
C THR A 387 -10.63 0.55 4.13
N SER A 388 -9.95 1.60 4.59
CA SER A 388 -8.78 1.46 5.44
C SER A 388 -8.90 2.32 6.70
N ILE A 389 -8.34 1.84 7.80
CA ILE A 389 -8.30 2.52 9.09
C ILE A 389 -6.86 2.52 9.59
N LEU A 390 -6.44 3.65 10.17
CA LEU A 390 -5.16 3.84 10.81
C LEU A 390 -5.37 4.45 12.19
N ALA A 391 -4.72 3.89 13.21
CA ALA A 391 -4.62 4.48 14.53
C ALA A 391 -3.18 4.37 15.02
N LYS A 392 -2.60 5.47 15.50
CA LYS A 392 -1.30 5.47 16.17
C LYS A 392 -1.35 6.33 17.42
N GLY A 393 -0.68 5.87 18.48
CA GLY A 393 -0.45 6.63 19.70
C GLY A 393 1.01 6.50 20.11
N LYS A 394 1.65 7.62 20.42
CA LYS A 394 3.06 7.68 20.80
C LYS A 394 3.24 8.51 22.07
N LEU A 395 3.95 7.94 23.02
CA LEU A 395 4.36 8.57 24.27
C LEU A 395 5.84 8.95 24.15
N LYS A 396 6.21 10.13 24.67
CA LYS A 396 7.57 10.68 24.67
C LYS A 396 7.94 11.07 26.11
N TRP A 397 9.17 10.78 26.51
CA TRP A 397 9.73 11.18 27.79
C TRP A 397 10.98 12.04 27.58
N ASP A 398 11.26 12.93 28.54
CA ASP A 398 12.30 13.98 28.43
C ASP A 398 13.74 13.44 28.33
N ASN A 399 13.94 12.17 28.67
CA ASN A 399 15.22 11.48 28.58
C ASN A 399 15.49 10.83 27.21
N GLY A 400 14.78 11.25 26.16
CA GLY A 400 14.95 10.73 24.81
C GLY A 400 14.29 9.37 24.57
N GLN A 401 13.40 8.92 25.45
CA GLN A 401 12.61 7.72 25.24
C GLN A 401 11.31 8.02 24.50
N SER A 402 10.87 7.06 23.68
CA SER A 402 9.49 7.07 23.17
C SER A 402 8.95 5.66 22.95
N PHE A 403 7.63 5.53 23.06
CA PHE A 403 6.91 4.29 22.82
C PHE A 403 5.70 4.57 21.94
N GLU A 404 5.60 3.87 20.81
CA GLU A 404 4.51 4.00 19.83
C GLU A 404 3.79 2.67 19.67
N LEU A 405 2.46 2.73 19.72
CA LEU A 405 1.56 1.67 19.28
C LEU A 405 0.87 2.09 17.99
N GLY A 406 0.80 1.18 17.03
CA GLY A 406 0.15 1.38 15.75
C GLY A 406 -0.78 0.22 15.41
N TYR A 407 -1.90 0.55 14.79
CA TYR A 407 -2.85 -0.40 14.23
C TYR A 407 -3.32 0.10 12.87
N MET A 408 -3.30 -0.80 11.88
CA MET A 408 -3.83 -0.56 10.56
C MET A 408 -4.73 -1.72 10.15
N ARG A 409 -5.90 -1.38 9.59
CA ARG A 409 -6.80 -2.34 8.95
C ARG A 409 -7.04 -1.94 7.51
N TYR A 410 -6.95 -2.91 6.61
CA TYR A 410 -7.27 -2.76 5.20
C TYR A 410 -8.29 -3.82 4.79
N PHE A 411 -9.42 -3.37 4.24
CA PHE A 411 -10.46 -4.23 3.67
C PHE A 411 -10.68 -3.82 2.22
N SER A 412 -10.60 -4.77 1.29
CA SER A 412 -10.84 -4.51 -0.13
C SER A 412 -11.64 -5.61 -0.78
N SER A 413 -12.63 -5.22 -1.58
CA SER A 413 -13.24 -6.06 -2.60
C SER A 413 -12.76 -5.56 -3.95
N ALA A 414 -11.94 -6.34 -4.65
CA ALA A 414 -11.29 -5.92 -5.88
C ALA A 414 -11.44 -6.96 -6.99
N GLY A 415 -11.57 -6.46 -8.21
CA GLY A 415 -11.49 -7.27 -9.41
C GLY A 415 -10.10 -7.85 -9.54
N GLU A 416 -10.04 -9.16 -9.66
CA GLU A 416 -8.81 -9.89 -9.86
C GLU A 416 -9.12 -11.03 -10.81
N GLU A 417 -8.23 -11.28 -11.76
CA GLU A 417 -8.39 -12.33 -12.74
C GLU A 417 -7.18 -13.25 -12.71
N ASP A 418 -7.39 -14.49 -13.15
CA ASP A 418 -6.27 -15.36 -13.44
C ASP A 418 -5.60 -14.94 -14.73
N GLU A 419 -4.43 -14.35 -14.56
CA GLU A 419 -3.57 -13.87 -15.62
C GLU A 419 -3.25 -14.95 -16.68
N ALA A 420 -3.24 -16.24 -16.31
CA ALA A 420 -3.11 -17.31 -17.29
C ALA A 420 -4.34 -17.51 -18.18
N LEU A 421 -5.54 -17.18 -17.70
CA LEU A 421 -6.79 -17.29 -18.46
C LEU A 421 -6.99 -16.14 -19.45
N ILE A 422 -6.46 -14.96 -19.14
CA ILE A 422 -6.58 -13.74 -19.98
C ILE A 422 -5.96 -13.96 -21.37
N ASN A 423 -4.96 -14.82 -21.46
CA ASN A 423 -4.16 -15.02 -22.66
C ASN A 423 -4.67 -16.15 -23.57
N ASN A 424 -5.77 -16.83 -23.20
CA ASN A 424 -6.31 -17.92 -23.98
C ASN A 424 -7.65 -17.53 -24.64
N PRO A 425 -7.71 -17.38 -25.98
CA PRO A 425 -8.87 -16.89 -26.72
C PRO A 425 -10.03 -17.89 -26.72
N SER A 426 -9.78 -19.14 -26.35
CA SER A 426 -10.83 -20.15 -26.15
C SER A 426 -11.56 -19.99 -24.81
N TYR A 427 -10.98 -19.27 -23.85
CA TYR A 427 -11.67 -18.91 -22.62
C TYR A 427 -12.28 -17.52 -22.74
N SER A 428 -13.55 -17.41 -22.37
CA SER A 428 -14.22 -16.12 -22.28
C SER A 428 -13.76 -15.33 -21.05
N PHE A 429 -13.32 -14.10 -21.29
CA PHE A 429 -13.04 -13.11 -20.26
C PHE A 429 -14.29 -12.24 -20.06
N GLY A 430 -14.86 -12.29 -18.86
CA GLY A 430 -16.09 -11.61 -18.45
C GLY A 430 -15.98 -11.16 -17.01
N GLN A 431 -16.87 -10.28 -16.55
CA GLN A 431 -16.88 -9.81 -15.16
C GLN A 431 -17.09 -10.98 -14.18
N ARG A 432 -16.11 -11.24 -13.31
CA ARG A 432 -16.19 -12.28 -12.26
C ARG A 432 -16.45 -11.67 -10.90
N LYS A 433 -16.80 -12.54 -9.94
CA LYS A 433 -16.93 -12.21 -8.53
C LYS A 433 -15.62 -11.61 -8.02
N LEU A 434 -15.71 -10.51 -7.29
CA LEU A 434 -14.54 -9.79 -6.79
C LEU A 434 -13.81 -10.60 -5.72
N SER A 435 -12.49 -10.57 -5.75
CA SER A 435 -11.63 -11.05 -4.66
C SER A 435 -11.83 -10.19 -3.43
N LYS A 436 -11.72 -10.79 -2.25
CA LYS A 436 -11.79 -10.09 -0.96
C LYS A 436 -10.46 -10.21 -0.22
N THR A 437 -9.90 -9.09 0.22
CA THR A 437 -8.69 -9.05 1.05
C THR A 437 -9.01 -8.36 2.38
N THR A 438 -8.63 -9.00 3.47
CA THR A 438 -8.59 -8.40 4.80
C THR A 438 -7.17 -8.49 5.34
N LEU A 439 -6.65 -7.37 5.81
CA LEU A 439 -5.31 -7.25 6.37
C LEU A 439 -5.39 -6.45 7.67
N ASP A 440 -4.97 -7.06 8.77
CA ASP A 440 -4.80 -6.41 10.07
C ASP A 440 -3.30 -6.37 10.40
N THR A 441 -2.79 -5.20 10.78
CA THR A 441 -1.38 -5.00 11.14
C THR A 441 -1.28 -4.26 12.47
N TYR A 442 -0.49 -4.82 13.38
CA TYR A 442 -0.20 -4.27 14.70
C TYR A 442 1.29 -3.99 14.79
N THR A 443 1.67 -2.83 15.31
CA THR A 443 3.07 -2.45 15.52
C THR A 443 3.27 -1.90 16.93
N ALA A 444 4.38 -2.28 17.57
CA ALA A 444 4.87 -1.67 18.80
C ALA A 444 6.32 -1.26 18.57
N LYS A 445 6.64 0.01 18.84
CA LYS A 445 7.97 0.57 18.62
C LYS A 445 8.44 1.26 19.89
N TYR A 446 9.66 0.96 20.30
CA TYR A 446 10.33 1.63 21.41
C TYR A 446 11.63 2.26 20.91
N ARG A 447 11.90 3.49 21.35
CA ARG A 447 13.13 4.20 21.06
C ARG A 447 13.75 4.73 22.34
N TYR A 448 15.07 4.69 22.39
CA TYR A 448 15.85 5.33 23.43
C TYR A 448 17.09 5.96 22.82
N GLU A 449 17.11 7.29 22.78
CA GLU A 449 18.21 8.11 22.27
C GLU A 449 18.53 9.21 23.29
N PRO A 450 19.31 8.89 24.33
CA PRO A 450 19.74 9.87 25.33
C PRO A 450 20.67 10.92 24.71
N SER A 451 20.45 12.20 25.01
CA SER A 451 21.25 13.30 24.47
C SER A 451 22.69 13.36 25.01
N ASP A 452 22.94 12.74 26.16
CA ASP A 452 24.22 12.73 26.87
C ASP A 452 25.08 11.47 26.58
N ASN A 453 24.55 10.49 25.84
CA ASN A 453 25.26 9.24 25.55
C ASN A 453 25.23 8.90 24.05
N PRO A 454 26.29 9.25 23.29
CA PRO A 454 26.36 9.00 21.84
C PRO A 454 26.53 7.52 21.48
N LEU A 455 26.71 6.63 22.45
CA LEU A 455 26.83 5.18 22.23
C LEU A 455 25.47 4.48 22.11
N VAL A 456 24.39 5.17 22.46
CA VAL A 456 23.05 4.60 22.51
C VAL A 456 22.11 5.36 21.58
N ASN A 457 21.67 4.69 20.52
CA ASN A 457 20.49 5.03 19.74
C ASN A 457 19.74 3.73 19.51
N LEU A 458 19.05 3.28 20.56
CA LEU A 458 18.38 1.99 20.60
C LEU A 458 16.99 2.11 19.96
N ARG A 459 16.68 1.20 19.05
CA ARG A 459 15.36 1.07 18.42
C ARG A 459 14.93 -0.38 18.51
N VAL A 460 13.72 -0.59 18.98
CA VAL A 460 13.08 -1.91 19.07
C VAL A 460 11.75 -1.83 18.35
N ASN A 461 11.53 -2.70 17.37
CA ASN A 461 10.28 -2.79 16.64
C ASN A 461 9.74 -4.21 16.75
N LEU A 462 8.45 -4.34 17.05
CA LEU A 462 7.71 -5.60 17.05
C LEU A 462 6.44 -5.41 16.23
N TRP A 463 6.09 -6.41 15.43
CA TRP A 463 4.91 -6.32 14.58
C TRP A 463 4.27 -7.68 14.31
N LEU A 464 2.95 -7.65 14.11
CA LEU A 464 2.13 -8.80 13.75
C LEU A 464 1.22 -8.41 12.59
N THR A 465 1.19 -9.23 11.56
CA THR A 465 0.31 -9.08 10.41
C THR A 465 -0.50 -10.34 10.19
N ASP A 466 -1.82 -10.18 10.08
CA ASP A 466 -2.78 -11.23 9.72
C ASP A 466 -3.45 -10.85 8.40
N LEU A 467 -3.22 -11.67 7.37
CA LEU A 467 -3.69 -11.45 6.01
C LEU A 467 -4.56 -12.62 5.56
N GLU A 468 -5.83 -12.33 5.30
CA GLU A 468 -6.79 -13.23 4.67
C GLU A 468 -7.10 -12.73 3.25
N HIS A 469 -6.73 -13.51 2.24
CA HIS A 469 -7.03 -13.22 0.85
C HIS A 469 -7.91 -14.31 0.26
N ARG A 470 -9.09 -13.93 -0.25
CA ARG A 470 -10.07 -14.81 -0.88
C ARG A 470 -10.19 -14.43 -2.34
N ARG A 471 -9.48 -15.16 -3.17
CA ARG A 471 -9.43 -14.93 -4.62
C ARG A 471 -10.66 -15.49 -5.32
N GLY A 472 -11.36 -14.68 -6.11
CA GLY A 472 -12.44 -15.16 -6.97
C GLY A 472 -11.90 -16.07 -8.09
N GLU A 473 -12.42 -17.29 -8.23
CA GLU A 473 -11.98 -18.25 -9.25
C GLU A 473 -13.06 -18.46 -10.31
N ALA A 474 -12.62 -18.57 -11.57
CA ALA A 474 -13.51 -18.78 -12.71
C ALA A 474 -13.94 -20.25 -12.89
N TYR A 475 -13.07 -21.21 -12.55
CA TYR A 475 -13.34 -22.64 -12.71
C TYR A 475 -12.53 -23.51 -11.71
N PRO A 476 -13.20 -24.32 -10.85
CA PRO A 476 -14.63 -24.26 -10.56
C PRO A 476 -15.01 -22.89 -9.94
N VAL A 477 -16.28 -22.50 -10.10
CA VAL A 477 -16.78 -21.18 -9.66
C VAL A 477 -16.80 -21.12 -8.14
N GLY A 478 -15.85 -20.43 -7.52
CA GLY A 478 -15.69 -20.41 -6.07
C GLY A 478 -14.63 -19.42 -5.59
N PHE A 479 -14.10 -19.64 -4.39
CA PHE A 479 -12.97 -18.87 -3.86
C PHE A 479 -11.76 -19.76 -3.55
N ARG A 480 -10.56 -19.29 -3.89
CA ARG A 480 -9.31 -19.82 -3.34
C ARG A 480 -8.88 -18.94 -2.18
N ASN A 481 -8.79 -19.49 -0.98
CA ASN A 481 -8.32 -18.74 0.18
C ASN A 481 -6.82 -18.91 0.35
N HIS A 482 -6.14 -17.84 0.76
CA HIS A 482 -4.76 -17.88 1.20
C HIS A 482 -4.63 -17.01 2.44
N ASN A 483 -4.19 -17.63 3.53
CA ASN A 483 -4.04 -16.98 4.81
C ASN A 483 -2.57 -16.99 5.19
N VAL A 484 -2.04 -15.85 5.61
CA VAL A 484 -0.66 -15.72 6.07
C VAL A 484 -0.64 -14.89 7.34
N VAL A 485 -0.08 -15.47 8.40
CA VAL A 485 0.20 -14.77 9.64
C VAL A 485 1.71 -14.60 9.75
N THR A 486 2.16 -13.37 9.92
CA THR A 486 3.59 -13.06 10.06
C THR A 486 3.84 -12.27 11.34
N LEU A 487 4.72 -12.80 12.19
CA LEU A 487 5.25 -12.13 13.37
C LEU A 487 6.70 -11.76 13.08
N GLY A 488 7.09 -10.52 13.35
CA GLY A 488 8.49 -10.12 13.22
C GLY A 488 8.89 -9.05 14.22
N GLY A 489 10.20 -8.85 14.29
CA GLY A 489 10.77 -7.82 15.13
C GLY A 489 12.26 -7.63 14.89
N ASP A 490 12.73 -6.46 15.30
CA ASP A 490 14.13 -6.08 15.21
C ASP A 490 14.55 -5.23 16.42
N VAL A 491 15.85 -5.33 16.73
CA VAL A 491 16.53 -4.50 17.72
C VAL A 491 17.78 -3.95 17.05
N THR A 492 17.95 -2.64 17.06
CA THR A 492 19.09 -1.96 16.46
C THR A 492 19.67 -0.93 17.41
N ASN A 493 20.99 -0.74 17.36
CA ASN A 493 21.69 0.32 18.06
C ASN A 493 22.76 0.94 17.17
N THR A 494 22.77 2.27 17.12
CA THR A 494 23.88 3.04 16.53
C THR A 494 24.74 3.61 17.67
N ALA A 495 26.02 3.25 17.68
CA ALA A 495 27.01 3.78 18.61
C ALA A 495 28.03 4.66 17.88
N ARG A 496 28.26 5.88 18.38
CA ARG A 496 29.22 6.83 17.80
C ARG A 496 30.41 7.02 18.72
N PHE A 497 31.62 6.83 18.18
CA PHE A 497 32.88 6.97 18.89
C PHE A 497 33.70 8.10 18.28
N ASP A 498 34.19 9.00 19.13
CA ASP A 498 35.22 9.96 18.74
C ASP A 498 36.59 9.32 18.95
N THR A 499 37.30 9.05 17.85
CA THR A 499 38.65 8.45 17.91
C THR A 499 39.70 9.47 17.48
N ALA A 500 40.96 9.26 17.89
CA ALA A 500 42.09 10.09 17.47
C ALA A 500 42.32 10.10 15.95
N LEU A 501 41.80 9.10 15.24
CA LEU A 501 41.94 8.95 13.80
C LEU A 501 40.73 9.48 13.01
N GLY A 502 39.67 9.95 13.68
CA GLY A 502 38.42 10.41 13.08
C GLY A 502 37.17 9.75 13.70
N PRO A 503 35.96 10.26 13.42
CA PRO A 503 34.72 9.66 13.90
C PRO A 503 34.52 8.23 13.39
N LEU A 504 34.02 7.36 14.28
CA LEU A 504 33.65 5.99 13.97
C LEU A 504 32.21 5.74 14.41
N THR A 505 31.39 5.21 13.52
CA THR A 505 30.00 4.82 13.82
C THR A 505 29.87 3.30 13.69
N LEU A 506 29.30 2.64 14.70
CA LEU A 506 28.92 1.22 14.65
C LEU A 506 27.40 1.12 14.65
N ASP A 507 26.84 0.66 13.53
CA ASP A 507 25.46 0.23 13.41
C ASP A 507 25.40 -1.27 13.66
N SER A 508 24.63 -1.71 14.64
CA SER A 508 24.52 -3.12 15.00
C SER A 508 23.08 -3.50 15.30
N GLY A 509 22.72 -4.75 15.06
CA GLY A 509 21.37 -5.20 15.35
C GLY A 509 21.12 -6.67 15.08
N ALA A 510 19.90 -7.06 15.41
CA ALA A 510 19.36 -8.38 15.15
C ALA A 510 17.89 -8.27 14.75
N GLU A 511 17.42 -9.21 13.94
CA GLU A 511 16.02 -9.31 13.54
C GLU A 511 15.56 -10.76 13.48
N PHE A 512 14.24 -10.95 13.56
CA PHE A 512 13.61 -12.22 13.27
C PHE A 512 12.27 -12.01 12.56
N ARG A 513 11.87 -13.01 11.78
CA ARG A 513 10.57 -13.09 11.11
C ARG A 513 10.09 -14.54 11.10
N ARG A 514 8.90 -14.77 11.65
CA ARG A 514 8.19 -16.04 11.58
C ARG A 514 6.94 -15.88 10.72
N GLU A 515 6.88 -16.65 9.65
CA GLU A 515 5.75 -16.73 8.72
C GLU A 515 5.06 -18.08 8.91
N ARG A 516 3.73 -18.07 9.04
CA ARG A 516 2.87 -19.26 9.00
C ARG A 516 1.90 -19.09 7.84
N ALA A 517 2.06 -19.94 6.82
CA ALA A 517 1.19 -19.93 5.65
C ALA A 517 0.20 -21.08 5.73
N GLU A 518 -1.07 -20.77 5.48
CA GLU A 518 -2.15 -21.75 5.41
C GLU A 518 -2.94 -21.58 4.12
N ALA A 519 -3.06 -22.66 3.36
CA ALA A 519 -3.87 -22.77 2.17
C ALA A 519 -4.78 -24.01 2.29
N PRO A 520 -6.11 -23.86 2.13
CA PRO A 520 -7.03 -24.98 2.20
C PRO A 520 -6.72 -26.01 1.10
N GLN A 521 -6.76 -27.28 1.48
CA GLN A 521 -6.29 -28.40 0.63
C GLN A 521 -7.31 -28.87 -0.42
N ARG A 522 -8.44 -28.19 -0.59
CA ARG A 522 -9.48 -28.57 -1.54
C ARG A 522 -10.09 -27.34 -2.21
N ILE A 523 -10.02 -27.33 -3.53
CA ILE A 523 -10.89 -26.54 -4.39
C ILE A 523 -12.19 -27.33 -4.54
N GLU A 524 -13.32 -26.63 -4.44
CA GLU A 524 -14.69 -27.13 -4.61
C GLU A 524 -14.83 -28.26 -5.66
N GLY A 525 -15.06 -29.49 -5.20
CA GLY A 525 -15.61 -30.56 -6.03
C GLY A 525 -14.71 -31.18 -7.12
N LEU A 526 -13.43 -30.79 -7.22
CA LEU A 526 -12.43 -31.45 -8.07
C LEU A 526 -11.23 -31.84 -7.23
N ILE A 527 -10.72 -33.07 -7.41
CA ILE A 527 -9.35 -33.41 -7.01
C ILE A 527 -8.43 -32.65 -7.96
N GLN A 528 -8.18 -31.37 -7.69
CA GLN A 528 -6.94 -30.76 -8.16
C GLN A 528 -5.91 -31.04 -7.08
N ASN A 529 -4.83 -31.72 -7.44
CA ASN A 529 -3.64 -31.94 -6.62
C ASN A 529 -2.93 -30.60 -6.35
N SER A 530 -3.60 -29.66 -5.68
CA SER A 530 -3.06 -28.39 -5.24
C SER A 530 -2.81 -28.49 -3.74
N ARG A 531 -1.63 -28.96 -3.36
CA ARG A 531 -1.19 -28.98 -1.96
C ARG A 531 -0.53 -27.63 -1.71
N GLY A 532 -1.34 -26.66 -1.29
CA GLY A 532 -0.89 -25.28 -1.02
C GLY A 532 0.28 -25.26 -0.03
N PRO A 533 1.11 -24.21 -0.02
CA PRO A 533 2.26 -24.16 0.88
C PRO A 533 1.76 -23.95 2.31
N ASN A 534 1.55 -25.06 3.00
CA ASN A 534 1.19 -25.11 4.40
C ASN A 534 2.49 -25.33 5.18
N GLY A 535 2.82 -24.44 6.10
CA GLY A 535 4.08 -24.57 6.84
C GLY A 535 4.47 -23.34 7.63
N ASN A 536 5.58 -23.48 8.36
CA ASN A 536 6.20 -22.40 9.12
C ASN A 536 7.59 -22.12 8.56
N ARG A 537 7.96 -20.84 8.49
CA ARG A 537 9.32 -20.40 8.15
C ARG A 537 9.79 -19.36 9.16
N LEU A 538 10.88 -19.66 9.85
CA LEU A 538 11.61 -18.74 10.71
C LEU A 538 12.85 -18.25 9.97
N LEU A 539 13.03 -16.93 9.99
CA LEU A 539 14.20 -16.23 9.50
C LEU A 539 14.76 -15.42 10.65
N SER A 540 16.07 -15.45 10.85
CA SER A 540 16.75 -14.65 11.84
C SER A 540 18.07 -14.14 11.30
N ALA A 541 18.50 -12.97 11.78
CA ALA A 541 19.79 -12.44 11.40
C ALA A 541 20.40 -11.56 12.49
N GLY A 542 21.73 -11.50 12.49
CA GLY A 542 22.52 -10.54 13.24
C GLY A 542 23.47 -9.81 12.30
N PHE A 543 23.66 -8.51 12.50
CA PHE A 543 24.46 -7.68 11.61
C PHE A 543 25.22 -6.59 12.35
N GLY A 544 26.30 -6.13 11.71
CA GLY A 544 27.10 -5.01 12.16
C GLY A 544 27.77 -4.31 10.98
N ARG A 545 27.81 -2.97 11.01
CA ARG A 545 28.50 -2.13 10.04
C ARG A 545 29.26 -1.02 10.76
N LEU A 546 30.53 -0.90 10.44
CA LEU A 546 31.40 0.17 10.88
C LEU A 546 31.53 1.20 9.75
N THR A 547 31.36 2.47 10.09
CA THR A 547 31.62 3.61 9.21
C THR A 547 32.68 4.49 9.84
N PHE A 548 33.80 4.68 9.14
CA PHE A 548 34.96 5.43 9.59
C PHE A 548 35.19 6.65 8.69
N GLU A 549 35.32 7.82 9.30
CA GLU A 549 35.51 9.11 8.63
C GLU A 549 36.86 9.72 9.02
N PRO A 550 37.99 9.24 8.46
CA PRO A 550 39.32 9.69 8.87
C PRO A 550 39.57 11.18 8.58
N VAL A 551 38.93 11.67 7.53
CA VAL A 551 39.00 13.05 7.04
C VAL A 551 37.63 13.43 6.49
N ASN A 552 37.32 14.73 6.49
CA ASN A 552 36.03 15.26 6.04
C ASN A 552 35.63 14.90 4.59
N TRP A 553 36.60 14.60 3.72
CA TRP A 553 36.33 14.22 2.33
C TRP A 553 36.24 12.70 2.11
N LEU A 554 36.51 11.85 3.11
CA LEU A 554 36.54 10.39 2.94
C LEU A 554 35.68 9.68 3.98
N LYS A 555 34.77 8.84 3.52
CA LYS A 555 34.04 7.88 4.37
C LYS A 555 34.32 6.45 3.89
N LEU A 556 34.69 5.59 4.82
CA LEU A 556 34.91 4.16 4.58
C LEU A 556 33.92 3.36 5.40
N SER A 557 33.38 2.29 4.84
CA SER A 557 32.43 1.43 5.52
C SER A 557 32.72 -0.04 5.28
N ALA A 558 32.58 -0.83 6.32
CA ALA A 558 32.74 -2.27 6.29
C ALA A 558 31.73 -2.91 7.25
N GLY A 559 31.01 -3.92 6.78
CA GLY A 559 30.02 -4.60 7.57
C GLY A 559 29.86 -6.06 7.16
N ALA A 560 29.17 -6.80 8.01
CA ALA A 560 28.79 -8.17 7.73
C ALA A 560 27.44 -8.49 8.37
N ARG A 561 26.73 -9.39 7.73
CA ARG A 561 25.42 -9.86 8.16
C ARG A 561 25.40 -11.38 8.15
N PHE A 562 24.96 -11.99 9.24
CA PHE A 562 24.76 -13.41 9.36
C PHE A 562 23.27 -13.73 9.36
N ASP A 563 22.79 -14.38 8.30
CA ASP A 563 21.41 -14.83 8.14
C ASP A 563 21.30 -16.33 8.47
N HIS A 564 20.23 -16.73 9.14
CA HIS A 564 19.82 -18.11 9.38
C HIS A 564 18.34 -18.30 9.07
N TYR A 565 17.98 -19.49 8.59
CA TYR A 565 16.59 -19.85 8.40
C TYR A 565 16.30 -21.30 8.78
N HIS A 566 15.04 -21.54 9.11
CA HIS A 566 14.44 -22.85 9.26
C HIS A 566 13.03 -22.83 8.68
N ALA A 567 12.70 -23.82 7.85
CA ALA A 567 11.41 -23.98 7.21
C ALA A 567 10.94 -25.42 7.36
N GLU A 568 9.66 -25.58 7.70
CA GLU A 568 8.99 -26.87 7.90
C GLU A 568 7.62 -26.85 7.21
N GLY A 569 7.21 -28.00 6.68
CA GLY A 569 5.90 -28.19 6.07
C GLY A 569 4.85 -28.65 7.10
N GLU A 570 3.63 -28.13 7.02
CA GLU A 570 2.48 -28.58 7.82
C GLU A 570 1.45 -29.36 6.96
N GLY A 571 0.64 -30.20 7.59
CA GLY A 571 -0.37 -31.01 6.89
C GLY A 571 0.29 -31.97 5.90
N ILE A 572 -0.16 -32.03 4.64
CA ILE A 572 0.49 -32.88 3.63
C ILE A 572 1.94 -32.43 3.34
N ALA A 573 2.29 -31.15 3.52
CA ALA A 573 3.67 -30.70 3.28
C ALA A 573 4.67 -31.30 4.30
N SER A 574 4.20 -31.80 5.44
CA SER A 574 5.04 -32.48 6.45
C SER A 574 5.73 -33.76 5.96
N ILE A 575 5.32 -34.31 4.80
CA ILE A 575 6.01 -35.45 4.18
C ILE A 575 7.38 -35.09 3.62
N PHE A 576 7.63 -33.80 3.38
CA PHE A 576 8.90 -33.30 2.87
C PHE A 576 9.80 -32.88 4.03
N PRO A 577 11.13 -33.06 3.89
CA PRO A 577 12.06 -32.74 4.96
C PRO A 577 12.10 -31.24 5.26
N ASP A 578 12.33 -30.92 6.52
CA ASP A 578 12.62 -29.57 6.97
C ASP A 578 13.91 -29.06 6.33
N ARG A 579 13.99 -27.74 6.13
CA ARG A 579 15.10 -27.07 5.48
C ARG A 579 15.64 -25.97 6.36
N SER A 580 16.95 -25.94 6.54
CA SER A 580 17.65 -24.86 7.21
C SER A 580 18.93 -24.51 6.47
N GLY A 581 19.46 -23.33 6.77
CA GLY A 581 20.73 -22.87 6.22
C GLY A 581 21.14 -21.55 6.83
N SER A 582 22.42 -21.22 6.65
CA SER A 582 22.97 -19.96 7.13
C SER A 582 23.95 -19.38 6.12
N ARG A 583 24.13 -18.06 6.16
CA ARG A 583 25.11 -17.37 5.33
C ARG A 583 25.65 -16.13 6.04
N LEU A 584 26.96 -15.92 5.94
CA LEU A 584 27.59 -14.63 6.22
C LEU A 584 27.73 -13.85 4.90
N SER A 585 27.19 -12.64 4.88
CA SER A 585 27.17 -11.73 3.72
C SER A 585 27.93 -10.45 4.08
N PRO A 586 29.12 -10.20 3.50
CA PRO A 586 29.87 -8.98 3.72
C PRO A 586 29.32 -7.80 2.91
N ASN A 587 29.62 -6.59 3.38
CA ASN A 587 29.40 -5.35 2.63
C ASN A 587 30.56 -4.37 2.87
N PHE A 588 30.93 -3.63 1.83
CA PHE A 588 31.98 -2.62 1.86
C PHE A 588 31.56 -1.40 1.05
N GLY A 589 31.98 -0.22 1.46
CA GLY A 589 31.69 1.00 0.71
C GLY A 589 32.70 2.10 0.98
N ALA A 590 32.92 2.94 -0.03
CA ALA A 590 33.75 4.13 0.07
C ALA A 590 33.04 5.32 -0.57
N VAL A 591 33.12 6.47 0.09
CA VAL A 591 32.56 7.74 -0.39
C VAL A 591 33.65 8.79 -0.33
N ILE A 592 33.84 9.50 -1.45
CA ILE A 592 34.82 10.56 -1.61
C ILE A 592 34.08 11.85 -1.96
N THR A 593 34.27 12.89 -1.17
CA THR A 593 33.67 14.21 -1.33
C THR A 593 34.77 15.23 -1.62
N PRO A 594 35.30 15.30 -2.85
CA PRO A 594 36.50 16.10 -3.15
C PRO A 594 36.26 17.60 -3.00
N PHE A 595 35.02 18.05 -3.18
CA PHE A 595 34.57 19.42 -2.90
C PHE A 595 33.10 19.40 -2.52
N GLU A 596 32.66 20.46 -1.85
CA GLU A 596 31.28 20.60 -1.40
C GLU A 596 30.29 20.48 -2.56
N GLY A 597 29.23 19.70 -2.34
CA GLY A 597 28.18 19.45 -3.33
C GLY A 597 28.53 18.40 -4.40
N PHE A 598 29.66 17.70 -4.30
CA PHE A 598 29.98 16.59 -5.20
C PHE A 598 30.50 15.38 -4.43
N GLN A 599 29.86 14.22 -4.64
CA GLN A 599 30.25 12.97 -3.98
C GLN A 599 30.45 11.89 -5.04
N LEU A 600 31.51 11.11 -4.89
CA LEU A 600 31.72 9.85 -5.59
C LEU A 600 31.50 8.72 -4.60
N PHE A 601 30.82 7.65 -5.01
CA PHE A 601 30.64 6.48 -4.16
C PHE A 601 30.89 5.19 -4.94
N ALA A 602 31.39 4.19 -4.20
CA ALA A 602 31.51 2.82 -4.66
C ALA A 602 31.09 1.88 -3.52
N GLU A 603 30.24 0.90 -3.82
CA GLU A 603 29.75 -0.07 -2.84
C GLU A 603 29.80 -1.50 -3.39
N TYR A 604 30.15 -2.43 -2.53
CA TYR A 604 30.01 -3.87 -2.75
C TYR A 604 29.10 -4.45 -1.67
N LYS A 605 28.04 -5.16 -2.07
CA LYS A 605 27.09 -5.77 -1.13
C LYS A 605 26.80 -7.21 -1.53
N GLU A 606 26.85 -8.11 -0.55
CA GLU A 606 26.27 -9.44 -0.67
C GLU A 606 24.93 -9.53 0.06
N GLY A 607 24.03 -10.39 -0.42
CA GLY A 607 22.78 -10.70 0.27
C GLY A 607 22.38 -12.16 0.13
N TYR A 608 21.53 -12.61 1.04
CA TYR A 608 21.04 -13.99 1.09
C TYR A 608 19.51 -14.04 1.08
N ARG A 609 18.94 -14.89 0.22
CA ARG A 609 17.51 -15.21 0.24
C ARG A 609 17.29 -16.71 0.42
N PRO A 610 16.79 -17.14 1.58
CA PRO A 610 16.26 -18.49 1.74
C PRO A 610 15.05 -18.76 0.85
N PRO A 611 14.85 -20.00 0.36
CA PRO A 611 13.64 -20.35 -0.38
C PRO A 611 12.38 -20.07 0.45
N SER A 612 11.29 -19.70 -0.23
CA SER A 612 9.97 -19.52 0.37
C SER A 612 9.27 -20.84 0.64
N LEU A 613 8.28 -20.84 1.55
CA LEU A 613 7.41 -22.01 1.78
C LEU A 613 6.74 -22.47 0.48
N ARG A 614 6.41 -21.52 -0.40
CA ARG A 614 5.88 -21.82 -1.73
C ARG A 614 6.88 -22.54 -2.62
N GLU A 615 8.11 -22.04 -2.69
CA GLU A 615 9.14 -22.68 -3.52
C GLU A 615 9.50 -24.08 -2.99
N LEU A 616 9.46 -24.28 -1.67
CA LEU A 616 9.84 -25.54 -1.03
C LEU A 616 8.77 -26.62 -1.04
N TYR A 617 7.49 -26.26 -0.87
CA TYR A 617 6.44 -27.23 -0.50
C TYR A 617 5.17 -27.17 -1.34
N TRP A 618 5.10 -26.29 -2.34
CA TRP A 618 3.89 -26.14 -3.14
C TRP A 618 3.83 -27.14 -4.29
N GLU A 619 2.71 -27.86 -4.38
CA GLU A 619 2.39 -28.77 -5.49
C GLU A 619 1.11 -28.29 -6.18
N MET A 620 1.11 -28.22 -7.52
CA MET A 620 -0.10 -27.89 -8.29
C MET A 620 -0.03 -28.40 -9.73
N PHE A 621 -0.99 -29.22 -10.17
CA PHE A 621 -1.03 -29.77 -11.54
C PHE A 621 0.30 -30.45 -11.97
N SER A 622 1.03 -29.85 -12.91
CA SER A 622 2.35 -30.28 -13.39
C SER A 622 3.49 -29.83 -12.47
N LEU A 623 3.27 -28.86 -11.58
CA LEU A 623 4.26 -28.35 -10.64
C LEU A 623 4.44 -29.33 -9.47
N GLN A 624 5.66 -29.83 -9.34
CA GLN A 624 6.13 -30.76 -8.33
C GLN A 624 6.93 -30.02 -7.25
N VAL A 625 6.89 -30.59 -6.05
CA VAL A 625 7.63 -30.09 -4.90
C VAL A 625 9.13 -30.36 -5.09
N ASN A 626 9.96 -29.36 -4.80
CA ASN A 626 11.41 -29.52 -4.75
C ASN A 626 11.97 -28.97 -3.42
N PRO A 627 12.18 -29.83 -2.41
CA PRO A 627 12.74 -29.40 -1.13
C PRO A 627 14.27 -29.17 -1.20
N ASN A 628 14.94 -29.55 -2.30
CA ASN A 628 16.40 -29.49 -2.42
C ASN A 628 16.94 -28.12 -2.87
N LEU A 629 16.08 -27.09 -2.90
CA LEU A 629 16.49 -25.74 -3.24
C LEU A 629 17.56 -25.22 -2.29
N LYS A 630 18.50 -24.48 -2.87
CA LYS A 630 19.49 -23.67 -2.16
C LYS A 630 18.99 -22.23 -2.10
N GLY A 631 19.35 -21.52 -1.04
CA GLY A 631 19.12 -20.07 -0.98
C GLY A 631 19.88 -19.32 -2.08
N GLU A 632 19.27 -18.26 -2.59
CA GLU A 632 19.86 -17.37 -3.59
C GLU A 632 20.88 -16.45 -2.92
N VAL A 633 21.94 -16.11 -3.66
CA VAL A 633 22.97 -15.19 -3.20
C VAL A 633 23.09 -14.04 -4.18
N SER A 634 22.90 -12.82 -3.70
CA SER A 634 23.16 -11.60 -4.46
C SER A 634 24.57 -11.11 -4.21
N LYS A 635 25.26 -10.67 -5.26
CA LYS A 635 26.57 -10.01 -5.21
C LYS A 635 26.52 -8.83 -6.17
N GLY A 636 26.61 -7.62 -5.62
CA GLY A 636 26.45 -6.39 -6.38
C GLY A 636 27.61 -5.43 -6.20
N TRP A 637 28.02 -4.79 -7.30
CA TRP A 637 28.84 -3.58 -7.29
C TRP A 637 28.01 -2.39 -7.74
N GLU A 638 28.16 -1.26 -7.05
CA GLU A 638 27.60 0.03 -7.44
C GLU A 638 28.70 1.08 -7.50
N PHE A 639 28.66 1.90 -8.54
CA PHE A 639 29.53 3.06 -8.71
C PHE A 639 28.69 4.24 -9.12
N GLY A 640 28.87 5.39 -8.49
CA GLY A 640 28.07 6.55 -8.86
C GLY A 640 28.59 7.85 -8.32
N PHE A 641 27.86 8.90 -8.65
CA PHE A 641 28.14 10.24 -8.15
C PHE A 641 26.86 11.02 -7.89
N ASN A 642 26.97 11.94 -6.92
CA ASN A 642 25.92 12.88 -6.55
C ASN A 642 26.43 14.30 -6.80
N VAL A 643 25.53 15.16 -7.27
CA VAL A 643 25.75 16.59 -7.43
C VAL A 643 24.63 17.33 -6.70
N LEU A 644 25.00 18.21 -5.79
CA LEU A 644 24.12 19.12 -5.09
C LEU A 644 24.69 20.52 -5.22
N ARG A 645 24.00 21.39 -5.96
CA ARG A 645 24.40 22.78 -6.14
C ARG A 645 23.20 23.68 -5.89
N ASP A 646 23.44 24.73 -5.13
CA ASP A 646 22.50 25.83 -4.94
C ASP A 646 23.02 27.05 -5.68
N ASN A 647 22.13 27.93 -6.13
CA ASN A 647 22.46 29.17 -6.85
C ASN A 647 23.27 28.94 -8.14
N VAL A 648 22.81 28.02 -8.99
CA VAL A 648 23.43 27.62 -10.25
C VAL A 648 23.24 28.65 -11.36
N LEU A 649 21.99 29.07 -11.62
CA LEU A 649 21.66 30.06 -12.65
C LEU A 649 21.17 31.38 -12.04
N THR A 650 20.45 31.31 -10.93
CA THR A 650 19.81 32.42 -10.21
C THR A 650 19.86 32.20 -8.71
N ASP A 651 19.86 33.28 -7.93
CA ASP A 651 19.81 33.20 -6.47
C ASP A 651 18.57 32.41 -6.00
N GLY A 652 18.80 31.42 -5.13
CA GLY A 652 17.77 30.57 -4.53
C GLY A 652 17.42 29.31 -5.32
N ASP A 653 17.96 29.11 -6.52
CA ASP A 653 17.72 27.86 -7.26
C ASP A 653 18.51 26.66 -6.68
N LYS A 654 18.03 25.45 -6.99
CA LYS A 654 18.60 24.19 -6.52
C LYS A 654 18.69 23.20 -7.66
N LEU A 655 19.89 22.69 -7.91
CA LEU A 655 20.17 21.57 -8.79
C LEU A 655 20.58 20.36 -7.97
N ARG A 656 19.91 19.24 -8.20
CA ARG A 656 20.25 17.92 -7.65
C ARG A 656 20.38 16.92 -8.78
N PHE A 657 21.41 16.10 -8.75
CA PHE A 657 21.63 15.07 -9.76
C PHE A 657 22.33 13.87 -9.17
N LYS A 658 21.93 12.67 -9.60
CA LYS A 658 22.56 11.40 -9.23
C LYS A 658 22.65 10.52 -10.46
N ALA A 659 23.80 9.89 -10.63
CA ALA A 659 24.02 8.86 -11.64
C ALA A 659 24.68 7.64 -11.00
N THR A 660 24.15 6.46 -11.28
CA THR A 660 24.63 5.19 -10.74
C THR A 660 24.79 4.19 -11.88
N TYR A 661 25.93 3.52 -11.92
CA TYR A 661 26.12 2.25 -12.61
C TYR A 661 26.02 1.10 -11.61
N PHE A 662 25.24 0.08 -11.92
CA PHE A 662 25.11 -1.12 -11.10
C PHE A 662 25.44 -2.37 -11.90
N GLN A 663 26.04 -3.34 -11.21
CA GLN A 663 26.27 -4.70 -11.70
C GLN A 663 25.82 -5.68 -10.62
N ASN A 664 24.79 -6.46 -10.91
CA ASN A 664 24.20 -7.40 -9.98
C ASN A 664 24.28 -8.83 -10.52
N LYS A 665 24.88 -9.72 -9.72
CA LYS A 665 24.97 -11.15 -10.00
C LYS A 665 24.23 -11.94 -8.92
N TYR A 666 23.30 -12.78 -9.33
CA TYR A 666 22.50 -13.62 -8.45
C TYR A 666 22.87 -15.09 -8.66
N ASP A 667 23.65 -15.67 -7.75
CA ASP A 667 24.03 -17.08 -7.77
C ASP A 667 22.90 -17.96 -7.19
N ASN A 668 22.75 -19.19 -7.70
CA ASN A 668 21.67 -20.12 -7.34
C ASN A 668 20.26 -19.54 -7.55
N TYR A 669 20.04 -18.71 -8.56
CA TYR A 669 18.74 -18.07 -8.79
C TYR A 669 17.62 -19.11 -9.01
N ILE A 670 16.49 -18.98 -8.31
CA ILE A 670 15.37 -19.91 -8.34
C ILE A 670 14.38 -19.50 -9.42
N ILE A 671 14.15 -20.41 -10.35
CA ILE A 671 13.12 -20.31 -11.39
C ILE A 671 12.21 -21.53 -11.33
N VAL A 672 11.08 -21.48 -12.02
CA VAL A 672 10.35 -22.69 -12.39
C VAL A 672 11.00 -23.24 -13.66
N ASP A 673 11.30 -24.53 -13.71
CA ASP A 673 11.85 -25.22 -14.90
C ASP A 673 11.27 -26.63 -15.01
N ASP A 674 11.46 -27.26 -16.17
CA ASP A 674 11.02 -28.63 -16.39
C ASP A 674 11.82 -29.64 -15.55
N VAL A 675 11.14 -30.71 -15.14
CA VAL A 675 11.75 -31.87 -14.52
C VAL A 675 12.43 -32.72 -15.62
N PRO A 676 13.77 -32.92 -15.58
CA PRO A 676 14.47 -33.70 -16.59
C PRO A 676 13.88 -35.11 -16.75
N GLY A 677 13.74 -35.57 -18.01
CA GLY A 677 13.25 -36.92 -18.31
C GLY A 677 11.72 -37.07 -18.36
N THR A 678 10.95 -36.00 -18.16
CA THR A 678 9.46 -36.04 -18.18
C THR A 678 8.84 -35.63 -19.52
N MET A 679 9.58 -35.69 -20.64
CA MET A 679 9.19 -35.12 -21.94
C MET A 679 7.81 -35.54 -22.48
N ASN A 680 7.34 -36.76 -22.18
CA ASN A 680 6.03 -37.26 -22.63
C ASN A 680 4.85 -36.82 -21.74
N ASN A 681 5.13 -36.32 -20.53
CA ASN A 681 4.16 -35.74 -19.60
C ASN A 681 4.89 -34.67 -18.74
N PRO A 682 5.13 -33.48 -19.32
CA PRO A 682 6.07 -32.51 -18.75
C PRO A 682 5.62 -32.09 -17.35
N ARG A 683 6.46 -32.41 -16.36
CA ARG A 683 6.34 -31.91 -15.00
C ARG A 683 7.31 -30.76 -14.80
N GLN A 684 6.97 -29.85 -13.92
CA GLN A 684 7.74 -28.66 -13.60
C GLN A 684 8.11 -28.66 -12.13
N GLN A 685 9.14 -27.94 -11.76
CA GLN A 685 9.50 -27.72 -10.36
C GLN A 685 10.25 -26.41 -10.23
N PHE A 686 10.28 -25.86 -9.02
CA PHE A 686 11.27 -24.83 -8.70
C PHE A 686 12.67 -25.45 -8.78
N THR A 687 13.64 -24.75 -9.38
CA THR A 687 15.03 -25.19 -9.49
C THR A 687 15.98 -24.00 -9.40
N ASN A 688 17.19 -24.23 -8.89
CA ASN A 688 18.27 -23.25 -8.95
C ASN A 688 18.96 -23.32 -10.34
N ILE A 689 19.12 -22.18 -11.01
CA ILE A 689 20.08 -21.98 -12.11
C ILE A 689 21.40 -21.43 -11.57
N ASP A 690 22.48 -21.49 -12.35
CA ASP A 690 23.81 -21.09 -11.90
C ASP A 690 23.84 -19.61 -11.53
N ARG A 691 23.33 -18.76 -12.42
CA ARG A 691 23.31 -17.30 -12.20
C ARG A 691 22.26 -16.56 -13.04
N ALA A 692 21.80 -15.44 -12.52
CA ALA A 692 21.13 -14.38 -13.26
C ALA A 692 21.92 -13.07 -13.09
N ASN A 693 22.18 -12.34 -14.17
CA ASN A 693 22.98 -11.10 -14.15
C ASN A 693 22.17 -9.92 -14.68
N TYR A 694 22.27 -8.77 -14.01
CA TYR A 694 21.63 -7.52 -14.41
C TYR A 694 22.60 -6.35 -14.20
N ASP A 695 22.94 -5.67 -15.30
CA ASP A 695 23.84 -4.51 -15.29
C ASP A 695 23.15 -3.34 -15.99
N GLY A 696 23.33 -2.13 -15.46
CA GLY A 696 22.64 -0.95 -15.99
C GLY A 696 23.05 0.36 -15.37
N PHE A 697 22.41 1.42 -15.88
CA PHE A 697 22.57 2.79 -15.41
C PHE A 697 21.23 3.33 -14.90
N GLU A 698 21.28 4.06 -13.80
CA GLU A 698 20.17 4.82 -13.24
C GLU A 698 20.58 6.29 -13.16
N LEU A 699 19.71 7.19 -13.62
CA LEU A 699 19.86 8.63 -13.52
C LEU A 699 18.65 9.21 -12.79
N SER A 700 18.87 10.16 -11.90
CA SER A 700 17.82 11.02 -11.34
C SER A 700 18.31 12.45 -11.25
N GLY A 701 17.43 13.42 -11.45
CA GLY A 701 17.76 14.82 -11.26
C GLY A 701 16.54 15.67 -10.98
N SER A 702 16.76 16.76 -10.25
CA SER A 702 15.78 17.81 -10.03
C SER A 702 16.43 19.18 -10.16
N TYR A 703 15.66 20.12 -10.66
CA TYR A 703 16.00 21.53 -10.74
C TYR A 703 14.79 22.35 -10.30
N ASP A 704 14.96 23.19 -9.28
CA ASP A 704 13.89 24.01 -8.72
C ASP A 704 14.37 25.45 -8.51
N THR A 705 13.66 26.41 -9.10
CA THR A 705 13.93 27.86 -8.99
C THR A 705 12.97 28.55 -8.02
N GLY A 706 12.11 27.79 -7.34
CA GLY A 706 10.95 28.30 -6.61
C GLY A 706 9.74 28.52 -7.52
N THR A 707 9.92 29.18 -8.66
CA THR A 707 8.86 29.40 -9.67
C THR A 707 8.74 28.22 -10.62
N PHE A 708 9.82 27.80 -11.27
CA PHE A 708 9.84 26.64 -12.16
C PHE A 708 10.48 25.45 -11.47
N PHE A 709 9.94 24.27 -11.71
CA PHE A 709 10.55 23.03 -11.28
C PHE A 709 10.54 22.00 -12.41
N ALA A 710 11.59 21.19 -12.45
CA ALA A 710 11.69 20.02 -13.31
C ALA A 710 12.36 18.89 -12.52
N GLN A 711 11.85 17.68 -12.67
CA GLN A 711 12.46 16.47 -12.11
C GLN A 711 12.36 15.33 -13.11
N GLY A 712 13.33 14.43 -13.12
CA GLY A 712 13.31 13.29 -14.02
C GLY A 712 14.12 12.13 -13.50
N ASN A 713 13.72 10.94 -13.94
CA ASN A 713 14.46 9.71 -13.71
C ASN A 713 14.56 8.92 -15.02
N PHE A 714 15.61 8.12 -15.12
CA PHE A 714 15.86 7.25 -16.26
C PHE A 714 16.60 6.00 -15.81
N THR A 715 16.25 4.87 -16.40
CA THR A 715 16.95 3.60 -16.18
C THR A 715 17.21 2.95 -17.52
N LYS A 716 18.41 2.40 -17.69
CA LYS A 716 18.80 1.63 -18.87
C LYS A 716 19.55 0.38 -18.47
N TYR A 717 19.05 -0.77 -18.87
CA TYR A 717 19.77 -2.04 -18.73
C TYR A 717 20.68 -2.23 -19.94
N ILE A 718 21.94 -2.57 -19.69
CA ILE A 718 22.91 -2.94 -20.72
C ILE A 718 23.10 -4.44 -20.79
N LYS A 719 22.75 -5.16 -19.72
CA LYS A 719 22.88 -6.61 -19.61
C LYS A 719 21.75 -7.19 -18.76
N ALA A 720 21.10 -8.24 -19.26
CA ALA A 720 20.14 -9.06 -18.51
C ALA A 720 20.19 -10.49 -19.05
N GLU A 721 20.86 -11.42 -18.35
CA GLU A 721 21.09 -12.79 -18.83
C GLU A 721 20.86 -13.83 -17.74
N TYR A 722 20.36 -15.01 -18.12
CA TYR A 722 20.17 -16.16 -17.27
C TYR A 722 21.12 -17.27 -17.75
N CYS A 723 21.79 -17.95 -16.84
CA CYS A 723 22.73 -19.01 -17.19
C CYS A 723 22.28 -20.32 -16.55
N LYS A 724 21.73 -21.22 -17.38
CA LYS A 724 21.47 -22.61 -17.01
C LYS A 724 22.80 -23.38 -17.04
N ARG A 725 23.04 -24.27 -16.05
CA ARG A 725 24.25 -25.12 -15.82
C ARG A 725 25.33 -25.08 -16.90
N GLU A 726 26.54 -24.57 -16.61
CA GLU A 726 27.84 -24.60 -17.38
C GLU A 726 27.84 -24.39 -18.92
N SER A 727 26.76 -24.62 -19.66
CA SER A 727 26.64 -24.63 -21.12
C SER A 727 26.21 -23.29 -21.73
N GLY A 728 26.58 -22.18 -21.10
CA GLY A 728 26.45 -20.83 -21.66
C GLY A 728 25.32 -19.98 -21.04
N CYS A 729 25.57 -18.67 -20.97
CA CYS A 729 24.58 -17.68 -20.57
C CYS A 729 23.75 -17.26 -21.79
N THR A 730 22.44 -17.25 -21.64
CA THR A 730 21.54 -16.75 -22.67
C THR A 730 20.78 -15.54 -22.14
N MET A 731 20.45 -14.59 -23.02
CA MET A 731 19.36 -13.67 -22.71
C MET A 731 18.13 -14.52 -22.37
N PRO A 732 17.27 -14.14 -21.41
CA PRO A 732 16.09 -14.93 -21.06
C PRO A 732 15.26 -15.22 -22.33
N ARG A 733 15.34 -16.46 -22.83
CA ARG A 733 14.67 -16.84 -24.08
C ARG A 733 13.23 -17.21 -23.84
N LEU A 734 12.35 -16.89 -24.79
CA LEU A 734 10.96 -17.34 -24.78
C LEU A 734 10.80 -18.76 -25.38
N ASP A 735 11.78 -19.26 -26.14
CA ASP A 735 11.77 -20.53 -26.87
C ASP A 735 12.41 -21.70 -26.09
N GLU A 736 13.37 -21.46 -25.19
CA GLU A 736 13.85 -22.44 -24.19
C GLU A 736 12.81 -22.73 -23.09
N VAL A 737 11.68 -22.03 -23.13
CA VAL A 737 10.52 -22.05 -22.21
C VAL A 737 9.38 -22.89 -22.78
N LEU A 738 9.61 -23.60 -23.90
CA LEU A 738 8.63 -24.45 -24.61
C LEU A 738 8.17 -25.72 -23.86
N GLY A 739 8.52 -25.86 -22.58
CA GLY A 739 7.81 -26.74 -21.66
C GLY A 739 7.16 -25.94 -20.53
N ASN A 740 5.99 -25.35 -20.75
CA ASN A 740 5.13 -24.79 -19.70
C ASN A 740 5.78 -23.76 -18.72
N VAL A 741 7.02 -23.31 -18.92
CA VAL A 741 7.77 -22.51 -17.94
C VAL A 741 7.18 -21.10 -17.86
N THR A 742 7.13 -20.55 -16.65
CA THR A 742 6.71 -19.16 -16.40
C THR A 742 7.49 -18.20 -17.31
N PRO A 743 6.84 -17.31 -18.11
CA PRO A 743 7.53 -16.34 -18.95
C PRO A 743 8.46 -15.46 -18.10
N PRO A 744 9.43 -14.78 -18.73
CA PRO A 744 10.20 -13.72 -18.09
C PRO A 744 9.33 -12.48 -17.79
N THR A 745 8.23 -12.63 -17.03
CA THR A 745 7.33 -11.56 -16.60
C THR A 745 8.02 -10.56 -15.67
N TYR A 746 9.16 -10.94 -15.09
CA TYR A 746 10.00 -10.10 -14.24
C TYR A 746 11.07 -9.32 -15.01
N VAL A 747 11.24 -9.58 -16.31
CA VAL A 747 12.31 -8.94 -17.10
C VAL A 747 11.86 -7.53 -17.51
N PRO A 748 12.63 -6.49 -17.12
CA PRO A 748 12.27 -5.10 -17.36
C PRO A 748 12.40 -4.69 -18.84
N PRO A 749 11.87 -3.51 -19.22
CA PRO A 749 12.24 -2.82 -20.47
C PRO A 749 13.74 -2.53 -20.53
N GLU A 750 14.28 -2.42 -21.75
CA GLU A 750 15.67 -1.97 -21.98
C GLU A 750 15.90 -0.58 -21.37
N TRP A 751 14.92 0.30 -21.46
CA TRP A 751 14.91 1.57 -20.77
C TRP A 751 13.51 2.04 -20.36
N SER A 752 13.43 2.79 -19.28
CA SER A 752 12.21 3.41 -18.78
C SER A 752 12.52 4.65 -17.97
N GLY A 753 11.54 5.53 -17.79
CA GLY A 753 11.69 6.69 -16.93
C GLY A 753 10.48 7.60 -16.95
N SER A 754 10.56 8.67 -16.17
CA SER A 754 9.60 9.76 -16.21
C SER A 754 10.29 11.12 -16.13
N VAL A 755 9.66 12.13 -16.71
CA VAL A 755 10.06 13.53 -16.58
C VAL A 755 8.83 14.34 -16.22
N THR A 756 8.92 15.10 -15.14
CA THR A 756 7.87 15.96 -14.63
C THR A 756 8.37 17.39 -14.59
N GLY A 757 7.57 18.35 -15.06
CA GLY A 757 7.92 19.76 -15.00
C GLY A 757 6.70 20.63 -14.79
N GLY A 758 6.88 21.79 -14.19
CA GLY A 758 5.79 22.71 -13.91
C GLY A 758 6.24 24.09 -13.46
N VAL A 759 5.23 24.91 -13.17
CA VAL A 759 5.37 26.30 -12.73
C VAL A 759 4.47 26.56 -11.52
N ARG A 760 4.97 27.36 -10.58
CA ARG A 760 4.28 27.90 -9.42
C ARG A 760 4.06 29.40 -9.66
N LEU A 761 2.81 29.81 -9.72
CA LEU A 761 2.35 31.17 -10.00
C LEU A 761 1.64 31.76 -8.77
N PHE A 762 1.52 33.09 -8.72
CA PHE A 762 0.79 33.82 -7.68
C PHE A 762 1.26 33.44 -6.26
N ASP A 763 2.55 33.61 -5.97
CA ASP A 763 3.15 33.23 -4.69
C ASP A 763 2.90 31.75 -4.33
N GLN A 764 2.95 30.88 -5.34
CA GLN A 764 2.70 29.44 -5.25
C GLN A 764 1.26 29.09 -4.83
N ALA A 765 0.30 30.01 -5.01
CA ALA A 765 -1.12 29.70 -4.87
C ALA A 765 -1.61 28.78 -5.99
N LEU A 766 -1.07 28.93 -7.21
CA LEU A 766 -1.36 28.04 -8.34
C LEU A 766 -0.11 27.27 -8.75
N THR A 767 -0.18 25.95 -8.78
CA THR A 767 0.83 25.09 -9.41
C THR A 767 0.23 24.41 -10.63
N LEU A 768 0.91 24.46 -11.77
CA LEU A 768 0.54 23.77 -12.99
C LEU A 768 1.73 22.97 -13.51
N GLY A 769 1.50 21.75 -13.98
CA GLY A 769 2.58 20.94 -14.54
C GLY A 769 2.11 19.78 -15.38
N GLY A 770 3.08 19.07 -15.93
CA GLY A 770 2.85 17.85 -16.68
C GLY A 770 3.95 16.81 -16.43
N ARG A 771 3.62 15.55 -16.71
CA ARG A 771 4.54 14.42 -16.64
C ARG A 771 4.54 13.66 -17.96
N VAL A 772 5.71 13.22 -18.40
CA VAL A 772 5.87 12.21 -19.45
C VAL A 772 6.37 10.94 -18.80
N TYR A 773 5.63 9.83 -18.95
CA TYR A 773 6.06 8.50 -18.53
C TYR A 773 6.28 7.62 -19.76
N PHE A 774 7.44 6.98 -19.84
CA PHE A 774 7.86 6.25 -21.03
C PHE A 774 8.62 4.97 -20.72
N ALA A 775 8.52 4.00 -21.62
CA ALA A 775 9.31 2.78 -21.58
C ALA A 775 9.53 2.21 -22.98
N SER A 776 10.65 1.51 -23.14
CA SER A 776 10.97 0.73 -24.33
C SER A 776 10.21 -0.59 -24.37
N THR A 777 10.44 -1.37 -25.43
CA THR A 777 10.09 -2.78 -25.43
C THR A 777 10.86 -3.55 -24.35
N ARG A 778 10.30 -4.66 -23.86
CA ARG A 778 11.01 -5.57 -22.92
C ARG A 778 12.27 -6.13 -23.55
N ILE A 779 13.32 -6.34 -22.76
CA ILE A 779 14.56 -6.96 -23.21
C ILE A 779 14.27 -8.33 -23.89
N GLY A 780 13.30 -9.08 -23.36
CA GLY A 780 12.85 -10.36 -23.89
C GLY A 780 11.90 -10.31 -25.10
N SER A 781 11.79 -9.20 -25.83
CA SER A 781 10.83 -9.04 -26.94
C SER A 781 11.43 -8.97 -28.35
N LYS A 782 12.77 -8.95 -28.47
CA LYS A 782 13.51 -8.94 -29.76
C LYS A 782 13.67 -10.34 -30.39
N TRP A 783 12.85 -11.31 -30.00
CA TRP A 783 12.97 -12.71 -30.40
C TRP A 783 12.31 -12.97 -31.76
N PRO A 784 12.90 -13.77 -32.66
CA PRO A 784 12.19 -14.25 -33.83
C PRO A 784 10.99 -15.14 -33.39
N PRO A 785 9.84 -15.06 -34.08
CA PRO A 785 8.67 -15.87 -33.73
C PRO A 785 9.03 -17.35 -33.79
N ALA A 786 8.68 -18.11 -32.74
CA ALA A 786 8.89 -19.55 -32.71
C ALA A 786 8.27 -20.18 -33.95
N ALA A 787 9.11 -20.71 -34.83
CA ALA A 787 8.66 -21.53 -35.93
C ALA A 787 8.28 -22.91 -35.37
N SER A 788 7.01 -23.31 -35.52
CA SER A 788 6.48 -24.67 -35.26
C SER A 788 6.14 -25.00 -33.78
N ARG A 789 5.13 -25.82 -33.39
CA ARG A 789 4.14 -26.64 -34.12
C ARG A 789 3.05 -27.25 -33.20
N THR A 790 2.45 -26.52 -32.25
CA THR A 790 1.38 -27.11 -31.41
C THR A 790 0.17 -26.17 -31.27
N PRO A 791 -0.93 -26.40 -32.01
CA PRO A 791 -2.20 -25.72 -31.77
C PRO A 791 -2.76 -26.22 -30.42
N GLY A 792 -2.89 -25.32 -29.44
CA GLY A 792 -3.65 -25.59 -28.20
C GLY A 792 -2.89 -25.51 -26.87
N LEU A 793 -1.57 -25.26 -26.86
CA LEU A 793 -0.80 -25.04 -25.63
C LEU A 793 -0.10 -23.67 -25.69
N ILE A 794 -0.02 -23.01 -24.53
CA ILE A 794 0.24 -21.59 -24.28
C ILE A 794 1.65 -21.20 -24.78
N GLY A 795 1.77 -20.95 -26.09
CA GLY A 795 2.96 -20.43 -26.78
C GLY A 795 2.78 -18.95 -27.11
N LEU A 796 3.30 -18.09 -26.25
CA LEU A 796 2.95 -16.67 -26.17
C LEU A 796 3.98 -15.77 -26.86
N ASN A 797 3.86 -15.51 -28.16
CA ASN A 797 4.68 -14.46 -28.82
C ASN A 797 4.16 -13.05 -28.45
N TYR A 798 4.47 -12.54 -27.26
CA TYR A 798 4.06 -11.20 -26.82
C TYR A 798 5.20 -10.19 -26.85
N THR A 799 5.00 -9.13 -27.63
CA THR A 799 5.88 -7.95 -27.64
C THR A 799 5.14 -6.82 -26.92
N TRP A 800 5.60 -6.42 -25.73
CA TRP A 800 5.13 -5.19 -25.11
C TRP A 800 5.73 -4.02 -25.89
N PRO A 801 4.91 -3.20 -26.56
CA PRO A 801 5.43 -2.12 -27.38
C PRO A 801 5.99 -0.99 -26.51
N GLN A 802 6.93 -0.25 -27.08
CA GLN A 802 7.36 1.01 -26.48
C GLN A 802 6.18 1.99 -26.38
N PHE A 803 6.15 2.80 -25.32
CA PHE A 803 5.14 3.82 -25.14
C PHE A 803 5.71 5.10 -24.53
N ALA A 804 4.96 6.18 -24.71
CA ALA A 804 5.08 7.42 -23.96
C ALA A 804 3.65 7.92 -23.72
N VAL A 805 3.35 8.27 -22.47
CA VAL A 805 2.07 8.84 -22.05
C VAL A 805 2.32 10.19 -21.37
N PHE A 806 1.38 11.11 -21.56
CA PHE A 806 1.46 12.48 -21.07
C PHE A 806 0.36 12.71 -20.05
N ASP A 807 0.72 13.21 -18.89
CA ASP A 807 -0.20 13.60 -17.82
C ASP A 807 -0.13 15.10 -17.60
N LEU A 808 -1.25 15.70 -17.20
CA LEU A 808 -1.35 17.08 -16.73
C LEU A 808 -1.85 17.10 -15.30
N PHE A 809 -1.37 18.05 -14.51
CA PHE A 809 -1.88 18.28 -13.17
C PHE A 809 -1.87 19.78 -12.83
N GLY A 810 -2.70 20.13 -11.86
CA GLY A 810 -2.65 21.43 -11.22
C GLY A 810 -3.21 21.39 -9.81
N SER A 811 -2.80 22.35 -9.01
CA SER A 811 -3.21 22.52 -7.63
C SER A 811 -3.40 24.02 -7.35
N TYR A 812 -4.53 24.39 -6.76
CA TYR A 812 -4.87 25.76 -6.45
C TYR A 812 -5.24 25.91 -4.97
N LYS A 813 -4.50 26.75 -4.26
CA LYS A 813 -4.79 27.13 -2.88
C LYS A 813 -5.94 28.15 -2.89
N LEU A 814 -7.13 27.69 -2.49
CA LEU A 814 -8.31 28.56 -2.31
C LEU A 814 -8.20 29.44 -1.06
N GLY A 815 -7.30 29.08 -0.14
CA GLY A 815 -6.91 29.81 1.05
C GLY A 815 -5.73 29.09 1.72
N GLU A 816 -5.39 29.45 2.96
CA GLU A 816 -4.29 28.79 3.70
C GLU A 816 -4.55 27.30 3.95
N ASP A 817 -5.82 26.93 4.06
CA ASP A 817 -6.26 25.62 4.56
C ASP A 817 -6.97 24.76 3.52
N THR A 818 -7.24 25.30 2.34
CA THR A 818 -8.04 24.63 1.30
C THR A 818 -7.27 24.54 0.00
N VAL A 819 -7.11 23.33 -0.50
CA VAL A 819 -6.43 23.04 -1.76
C VAL A 819 -7.38 22.30 -2.68
N LEU A 820 -7.51 22.81 -3.90
CA LEU A 820 -8.19 22.17 -5.01
C LEU A 820 -7.15 21.57 -5.96
N ASP A 821 -7.17 20.25 -6.11
CA ASP A 821 -6.27 19.52 -7.00
C ASP A 821 -7.04 19.02 -8.23
N PHE A 822 -6.40 19.01 -9.40
CA PHE A 822 -6.94 18.41 -10.60
C PHE A 822 -5.84 17.72 -11.39
N SER A 823 -6.17 16.60 -12.04
CA SER A 823 -5.24 15.91 -12.94
C SER A 823 -5.96 15.26 -14.11
N ILE A 824 -5.25 15.14 -15.23
CA ILE A 824 -5.65 14.37 -16.40
C ILE A 824 -4.49 13.45 -16.75
N GLN A 825 -4.64 12.17 -16.47
CA GLN A 825 -3.66 11.14 -16.81
C GLN A 825 -3.96 10.56 -18.19
N ASN A 826 -2.92 10.18 -18.92
CA ASN A 826 -3.01 9.70 -20.30
C ASN A 826 -3.79 10.66 -21.21
N LEU A 827 -3.34 11.92 -21.26
CA LEU A 827 -3.95 13.03 -22.00
C LEU A 827 -4.22 12.67 -23.47
N THR A 828 -3.35 11.92 -24.13
CA THR A 828 -3.52 11.54 -25.54
C THR A 828 -4.45 10.34 -25.74
N ASP A 829 -5.02 9.80 -24.66
CA ASP A 829 -5.86 8.60 -24.67
C ASP A 829 -5.20 7.39 -25.35
N LYS A 830 -3.89 7.23 -25.13
CA LYS A 830 -3.09 6.19 -25.75
C LYS A 830 -3.50 4.81 -25.23
N TYR A 831 -3.65 3.84 -26.12
CA TYR A 831 -3.76 2.43 -25.78
C TYR A 831 -2.36 1.85 -25.55
N TYR A 832 -2.04 1.51 -24.31
CA TYR A 832 -0.71 1.02 -23.92
C TYR A 832 -0.79 -0.01 -22.78
N TYR A 833 0.35 -0.59 -22.44
CA TYR A 833 0.50 -1.58 -21.39
C TYR A 833 1.62 -1.14 -20.45
N ASP A 834 1.43 -1.32 -19.15
CA ASP A 834 2.50 -1.06 -18.17
C ASP A 834 3.72 -1.95 -18.46
N PRO A 835 4.95 -1.49 -18.17
CA PRO A 835 6.18 -2.19 -18.53
C PRO A 835 6.28 -3.61 -17.99
N LEU A 836 5.66 -3.91 -16.84
CA LEU A 836 5.57 -5.25 -16.24
C LEU A 836 4.12 -5.78 -16.14
N ALA A 837 3.25 -5.38 -17.07
CA ALA A 837 1.96 -6.05 -17.24
C ALA A 837 2.18 -7.55 -17.49
N THR A 838 1.59 -8.40 -16.65
CA THR A 838 1.78 -9.85 -16.69
C THR A 838 1.03 -10.52 -17.85
N THR A 839 0.08 -9.80 -18.46
CA THR A 839 -0.84 -10.28 -19.51
C THR A 839 -1.18 -9.17 -20.50
N GLY A 840 -2.02 -9.50 -21.49
CA GLY A 840 -2.65 -8.53 -22.38
C GLY A 840 -3.72 -7.62 -21.73
N MET A 841 -3.57 -7.23 -20.46
CA MET A 841 -4.39 -6.21 -19.81
C MET A 841 -3.86 -4.79 -20.06
N PRO A 842 -4.56 -3.96 -20.86
CA PRO A 842 -4.12 -2.61 -21.20
C PRO A 842 -4.30 -1.67 -20.00
N SER A 843 -3.45 -0.66 -19.90
CA SER A 843 -3.54 0.39 -18.88
C SER A 843 -4.73 1.34 -19.15
N PRO A 844 -5.20 2.10 -18.14
CA PRO A 844 -6.33 3.01 -18.29
C PRO A 844 -6.14 4.03 -19.41
N GLY A 845 -7.23 4.30 -20.13
CA GLY A 845 -7.36 5.45 -21.01
C GLY A 845 -7.34 6.77 -20.25
N ARG A 846 -7.66 7.87 -20.95
CA ARG A 846 -7.68 9.21 -20.39
C ARG A 846 -8.56 9.26 -19.15
N THR A 847 -7.97 9.61 -18.02
CA THR A 847 -8.64 9.65 -16.71
C THR A 847 -8.47 11.04 -16.11
N ALA A 848 -9.58 11.71 -15.84
CA ALA A 848 -9.59 13.00 -15.16
C ALA A 848 -9.95 12.82 -13.69
N ARG A 849 -9.33 13.62 -12.82
CA ARG A 849 -9.63 13.67 -11.38
C ARG A 849 -9.69 15.09 -10.88
N ILE A 850 -10.55 15.33 -9.90
CA ILE A 850 -10.65 16.58 -9.15
C ILE A 850 -10.80 16.25 -7.67
N GLY A 851 -9.97 16.87 -6.85
CA GLY A 851 -9.92 16.65 -5.42
C GLY A 851 -9.95 17.95 -4.64
N LEU A 852 -10.57 17.91 -3.46
CA LEU A 852 -10.58 19.00 -2.50
C LEU A 852 -10.03 18.48 -1.17
N THR A 853 -9.03 19.19 -0.65
CA THR A 853 -8.47 18.94 0.67
C THR A 853 -8.68 20.18 1.54
N HIS A 854 -9.21 19.99 2.74
CA HIS A 854 -9.33 21.04 3.75
C HIS A 854 -8.62 20.60 5.04
N ARG A 855 -7.89 21.53 5.67
CA ARG A 855 -7.15 21.29 6.92
C ARG A 855 -7.56 22.25 8.03
N PHE A 856 -8.17 21.72 9.07
CA PHE A 856 -8.42 22.43 10.33
C PHE A 856 -7.25 22.26 11.29
N GLY A 857 -7.02 23.23 12.17
CA GLY A 857 -6.07 23.09 13.26
C GLY A 857 -5.93 24.36 14.10
N GLY A 858 -5.31 24.24 15.27
CA GLY A 858 -5.11 25.36 16.19
C GLY A 858 -4.25 25.01 17.41
N ASN A 859 -3.89 26.03 18.18
CA ASN A 859 -3.23 25.88 19.50
C ASN A 859 -4.22 25.57 20.62
N SER A 860 -5.41 26.14 20.49
CA SER A 860 -6.67 25.76 21.12
C SER A 860 -7.60 25.25 20.03
N LEU A 861 -8.61 24.44 20.36
CA LEU A 861 -9.64 24.12 19.35
C LEU A 861 -10.38 25.37 18.87
N PRO A 862 -11.02 25.33 17.69
CA PRO A 862 -11.79 26.46 17.20
C PRO A 862 -12.94 26.68 18.17
N ALA A 863 -13.09 27.90 18.66
CA ALA A 863 -14.38 28.34 19.17
C ALA A 863 -15.36 28.25 17.99
N PHE A 864 -16.27 27.26 18.02
CA PHE A 864 -17.38 27.20 17.07
C PHE A 864 -18.09 28.56 17.03
N PRO A 865 -18.63 28.99 15.87
CA PRO A 865 -19.34 30.26 15.78
C PRO A 865 -20.33 30.36 16.93
N ALA A 866 -20.17 31.42 17.72
CA ALA A 866 -20.96 31.62 18.92
C ALA A 866 -22.45 31.57 18.55
N LEU A 867 -23.11 30.48 18.91
CA LEU A 867 -24.51 30.55 19.30
C LEU A 867 -24.60 31.65 20.38
N PRO A 868 -25.68 32.46 20.39
CA PRO A 868 -25.71 33.73 21.11
C PRO A 868 -25.17 33.57 22.52
N ARG A 869 -24.16 34.38 22.86
CA ARG A 869 -23.52 34.38 24.18
C ARG A 869 -24.58 34.44 25.26
N LEU A 870 -24.76 33.34 25.97
CA LEU A 870 -25.47 33.26 27.24
C LEU A 870 -24.48 32.71 28.27
N GLY A 871 -24.00 33.61 29.13
CA GLY A 871 -23.29 33.28 30.36
C GLY A 871 -21.76 33.17 30.22
N ASN A 872 -21.05 34.04 30.94
CA ASN A 872 -19.61 33.92 31.16
C ASN A 872 -19.32 32.65 31.98
N ALA A 873 -18.66 31.65 31.40
CA ALA A 873 -18.00 30.60 32.16
C ALA A 873 -16.63 31.14 32.63
N SER A 874 -16.50 31.36 33.93
CA SER A 874 -15.29 31.77 34.63
C SER A 874 -14.20 30.69 34.56
N ALA A 875 -12.94 31.13 34.50
CA ALA A 875 -11.76 30.30 34.70
C ALA A 875 -11.79 29.61 36.08
N GLY A 876 -12.36 28.41 36.13
CA GLY A 876 -12.43 27.54 37.30
C GLY A 876 -11.28 26.53 37.36
N ALA A 877 -11.15 25.86 38.50
CA ALA A 877 -10.11 24.85 38.76
C ALA A 877 -10.26 23.63 37.81
N PRO A 878 -9.22 22.79 37.66
CA PRO A 878 -9.27 21.62 36.78
C PRO A 878 -10.49 20.75 37.06
N GLY A 879 -11.37 20.59 36.06
CA GLY A 879 -12.58 19.76 36.12
C GLY A 879 -13.84 20.40 36.69
N GLU A 880 -13.91 21.72 36.90
CA GLU A 880 -15.17 22.39 37.31
C GLU A 880 -16.11 22.72 36.14
N ASP A 881 -15.56 22.89 34.93
CA ASP A 881 -16.29 23.03 33.68
C ASP A 881 -15.99 21.84 32.76
N TRP A 882 -17.06 21.23 32.25
CA TRP A 882 -17.03 20.13 31.29
C TRP A 882 -17.42 20.57 29.88
N THR A 883 -17.66 21.87 29.67
CA THR A 883 -17.93 22.46 28.35
C THR A 883 -16.70 22.38 27.46
N GLY A 884 -16.86 21.84 26.25
CA GLY A 884 -15.78 21.72 25.27
C GLY A 884 -15.84 20.45 24.45
N LEU A 885 -14.98 20.39 23.42
CA LEU A 885 -14.75 19.17 22.66
C LEU A 885 -13.88 18.22 23.48
N TYR A 886 -14.08 16.92 23.30
CA TYR A 886 -13.18 15.88 23.76
C TYR A 886 -13.01 14.81 22.68
N ALA A 887 -11.85 14.19 22.65
CA ALA A 887 -11.59 13.01 21.84
C ALA A 887 -10.79 12.00 22.68
N GLY A 888 -11.00 10.72 22.42
CA GLY A 888 -10.40 9.68 23.24
C GLY A 888 -10.45 8.32 22.58
N PHE A 889 -9.87 7.36 23.29
CA PHE A 889 -9.93 5.95 22.92
C PHE A 889 -10.65 5.18 24.01
N HIS A 890 -11.14 3.99 23.67
CA HIS A 890 -11.71 3.07 24.63
C HIS A 890 -11.28 1.64 24.35
N LEU A 891 -11.19 0.86 25.41
CA LEU A 891 -11.09 -0.59 25.40
C LEU A 891 -12.20 -1.14 26.27
N GLY A 892 -12.64 -2.35 26.00
CA GLY A 892 -13.79 -2.87 26.71
C GLY A 892 -14.08 -4.32 26.47
N HIS A 893 -15.22 -4.73 27.02
CA HIS A 893 -15.79 -6.04 26.84
C HIS A 893 -17.18 -5.91 26.24
N ALA A 894 -17.49 -6.72 25.23
CA ALA A 894 -18.82 -6.79 24.66
C ALA A 894 -19.38 -8.20 24.69
N ARG A 895 -20.65 -8.30 25.08
CA ARG A 895 -21.50 -9.47 24.90
C ARG A 895 -22.44 -9.19 23.74
N ALA A 896 -22.31 -9.97 22.68
CA ALA A 896 -23.12 -9.90 21.48
C ALA A 896 -24.11 -11.06 21.46
N GLU A 897 -25.37 -10.73 21.26
CA GLU A 897 -26.48 -11.67 21.09
C GLU A 897 -27.06 -11.46 19.71
N MET A 898 -27.10 -12.51 18.91
CA MET A 898 -27.72 -12.48 17.59
C MET A 898 -28.76 -13.59 17.51
N SER A 899 -29.95 -13.23 17.05
CA SER A 899 -31.07 -14.14 16.83
C SER A 899 -31.74 -13.83 15.50
N GLY A 900 -32.51 -14.76 14.97
CA GLY A 900 -33.16 -14.56 13.68
C GLY A 900 -33.87 -15.79 13.14
N SER A 901 -34.33 -15.67 11.90
CA SER A 901 -34.93 -16.75 11.12
C SER A 901 -34.30 -16.81 9.74
N VAL A 902 -34.43 -17.96 9.07
CA VAL A 902 -34.02 -18.11 7.67
C VAL A 902 -35.25 -18.49 6.86
N THR A 903 -35.38 -17.85 5.70
CA THR A 903 -36.37 -18.19 4.66
C THR A 903 -35.66 -18.53 3.36
N THR A 904 -36.37 -19.16 2.42
CA THR A 904 -35.91 -19.19 1.03
C THR A 904 -36.00 -17.78 0.43
N ALA A 905 -35.29 -17.50 -0.67
CA ALA A 905 -35.36 -16.18 -1.32
C ALA A 905 -36.76 -15.83 -1.87
N SER A 906 -37.64 -16.84 -2.01
CA SER A 906 -39.06 -16.66 -2.34
C SER A 906 -39.97 -16.45 -1.12
N GLY A 907 -39.41 -16.35 0.10
CA GLY A 907 -40.15 -16.18 1.36
C GLY A 907 -40.75 -17.47 1.94
N GLY A 908 -40.37 -18.64 1.41
CA GLY A 908 -40.81 -19.95 1.91
C GLY A 908 -40.05 -20.40 3.18
N PRO A 909 -40.55 -21.43 3.89
CA PRO A 909 -39.89 -21.96 5.08
C PRO A 909 -38.53 -22.59 4.75
N ALA A 910 -37.51 -22.33 5.58
CA ALA A 910 -36.19 -22.95 5.50
C ALA A 910 -35.81 -23.65 6.83
N PRO A 911 -34.77 -24.50 6.86
CA PRO A 911 -34.36 -25.21 8.07
C PRO A 911 -34.01 -24.24 9.20
N THR A 912 -34.65 -24.40 10.36
CA THR A 912 -34.39 -23.57 11.55
C THR A 912 -32.97 -23.73 12.09
N SER A 913 -32.29 -24.82 11.73
CA SER A 913 -30.86 -25.04 12.00
C SER A 913 -29.93 -24.11 11.20
N GLU A 914 -30.42 -23.32 10.24
CA GLU A 914 -29.63 -22.27 9.57
C GLU A 914 -29.80 -20.89 10.23
N ALA A 915 -30.72 -20.77 11.18
CA ALA A 915 -31.06 -19.51 11.83
C ALA A 915 -29.82 -18.84 12.45
N PRO A 916 -29.66 -17.51 12.27
CA PRO A 916 -28.69 -16.73 13.00
C PRO A 916 -28.90 -16.92 14.50
N GLY A 917 -27.87 -17.41 15.20
CA GLY A 917 -27.99 -17.74 16.63
C GLY A 917 -26.64 -17.83 17.31
N PHE A 918 -26.24 -16.81 18.07
CA PHE A 918 -25.12 -16.93 19.00
C PHE A 918 -25.23 -15.95 20.16
N VAL A 919 -24.60 -16.32 21.27
CA VAL A 919 -24.24 -15.42 22.37
C VAL A 919 -22.73 -15.51 22.53
N LYS A 920 -21.99 -14.43 22.27
CA LYS A 920 -20.53 -14.40 22.32
C LYS A 920 -20.01 -13.20 23.10
N ASN A 921 -19.04 -13.47 23.95
CA ASN A 921 -18.30 -12.47 24.71
C ASN A 921 -16.96 -12.18 24.04
N GLY A 922 -16.41 -10.99 24.25
CA GLY A 922 -15.02 -10.72 23.88
C GLY A 922 -14.64 -9.25 23.95
N THR A 923 -13.35 -9.00 23.76
CA THR A 923 -12.77 -7.66 23.86
C THR A 923 -13.21 -6.77 22.70
N ILE A 924 -13.36 -5.48 22.98
CA ILE A 924 -13.64 -4.43 22.00
C ILE A 924 -12.65 -3.29 22.20
N GLY A 925 -12.40 -2.52 21.15
CA GLY A 925 -11.55 -1.35 21.19
C GLY A 925 -11.98 -0.34 20.14
N GLY A 926 -11.74 0.93 20.40
CA GLY A 926 -12.26 1.98 19.55
C GLY A 926 -11.82 3.39 19.93
N ALA A 927 -12.36 4.36 19.21
CA ALA A 927 -12.15 5.78 19.44
C ALA A 927 -13.49 6.50 19.56
N GLN A 928 -13.50 7.62 20.27
CA GLN A 928 -14.65 8.49 20.46
C GLN A 928 -14.27 9.96 20.28
N ILE A 929 -15.23 10.76 19.82
CA ILE A 929 -15.14 12.21 19.77
C ILE A 929 -16.50 12.79 20.16
N GLY A 930 -16.52 13.85 20.94
CA GLY A 930 -17.76 14.51 21.30
C GLY A 930 -17.56 15.93 21.77
N PHE A 931 -18.68 16.63 21.94
CA PHE A 931 -18.75 17.98 22.46
C PHE A 931 -19.76 18.02 23.60
N ASN A 932 -19.40 18.70 24.68
CA ASN A 932 -20.22 18.89 25.86
C ASN A 932 -20.49 20.38 26.07
N TYR A 933 -21.66 20.73 26.60
CA TYR A 933 -22.04 22.06 27.04
C TYR A 933 -22.66 21.98 28.43
N GLN A 934 -21.97 22.53 29.43
CA GLN A 934 -22.41 22.57 30.81
C GLN A 934 -23.14 23.90 31.10
N PHE A 935 -24.34 23.81 31.67
CA PHE A 935 -25.10 24.95 32.16
C PHE A 935 -24.69 25.32 33.58
N ASP A 936 -25.00 26.55 34.01
CA ASP A 936 -24.70 27.06 35.36
C ASP A 936 -25.28 26.19 36.50
N ASN A 937 -26.37 25.47 36.23
CA ASN A 937 -27.00 24.53 37.16
C ASN A 937 -26.32 23.15 37.20
N ARG A 938 -25.14 23.00 36.57
CA ARG A 938 -24.31 21.77 36.45
C ARG A 938 -24.89 20.66 35.59
N VAL A 939 -26.04 20.89 34.95
CA VAL A 939 -26.54 20.01 33.90
C VAL A 939 -25.66 20.17 32.68
N LEU A 940 -25.42 19.08 31.96
CA LEU A 940 -24.64 19.08 30.73
C LEU A 940 -25.43 18.42 29.61
N VAL A 941 -25.33 18.97 28.40
CA VAL A 941 -25.81 18.34 27.17
C VAL A 941 -24.66 18.22 26.19
N GLY A 942 -24.66 17.20 25.34
CA GLY A 942 -23.58 16.99 24.39
C GLY A 942 -23.97 16.13 23.21
N ILE A 943 -23.06 16.03 22.26
CA ILE A 943 -23.12 15.09 21.14
C ILE A 943 -21.81 14.30 21.09
N GLU A 944 -21.88 13.01 20.80
CA GLU A 944 -20.73 12.13 20.70
C GLU A 944 -20.89 11.18 19.51
N SER A 945 -19.78 10.88 18.85
CA SER A 945 -19.68 9.73 17.95
C SER A 945 -18.52 8.83 18.39
N ASP A 946 -18.70 7.52 18.28
CA ASP A 946 -17.63 6.56 18.52
C ASP A 946 -17.59 5.48 17.45
N PHE A 947 -16.41 4.92 17.22
CA PHE A 947 -16.17 3.79 16.34
C PHE A 947 -15.56 2.66 17.16
N THR A 948 -16.22 1.50 17.20
CA THR A 948 -15.90 0.33 18.01
C THR A 948 -15.65 -0.88 17.11
N PHE A 949 -14.50 -1.52 17.24
CA PHE A 949 -14.22 -2.83 16.63
C PHE A 949 -14.82 -3.95 17.47
N LEU A 950 -15.52 -4.90 16.84
CA LEU A 950 -16.23 -5.97 17.53
C LEU A 950 -15.56 -7.33 17.34
N GLY A 951 -15.12 -7.67 16.12
CA GLY A 951 -14.38 -8.90 15.82
C GLY A 951 -15.06 -10.19 16.32
N LYS A 952 -16.39 -10.21 16.49
CA LYS A 952 -17.12 -11.33 17.09
C LYS A 952 -17.57 -12.30 16.02
N LYS A 953 -17.16 -13.57 16.13
CA LYS A 953 -17.62 -14.67 15.27
C LYS A 953 -18.56 -15.59 16.06
N GLY A 954 -19.71 -15.92 15.48
CA GLY A 954 -20.62 -16.94 16.00
C GLY A 954 -20.08 -18.35 15.78
N ASP A 955 -20.67 -19.33 16.48
CA ASP A 955 -20.45 -20.75 16.16
C ASP A 955 -21.11 -21.08 14.83
N ALA A 956 -20.57 -22.07 14.13
CA ALA A 956 -21.08 -22.47 12.83
C ALA A 956 -22.35 -23.32 13.01
N THR A 957 -23.47 -22.90 12.43
CA THR A 957 -24.71 -23.66 12.46
C THR A 957 -24.77 -24.61 11.28
N ARG A 958 -24.83 -25.91 11.57
CA ARG A 958 -24.84 -26.97 10.56
C ARG A 958 -26.25 -27.47 10.30
N THR A 959 -26.60 -27.51 9.04
CA THR A 959 -27.83 -28.14 8.54
C THR A 959 -27.47 -29.49 7.98
N MET A 960 -28.17 -30.53 8.43
CA MET A 960 -27.95 -31.90 7.98
C MET A 960 -28.82 -32.18 6.76
N ALA A 961 -28.28 -32.96 5.82
CA ALA A 961 -28.98 -33.39 4.63
C ALA A 961 -30.11 -34.36 5.00
N THR A 962 -31.29 -34.17 4.39
CA THR A 962 -32.53 -34.92 4.69
C THR A 962 -33.13 -35.64 3.49
N GLU A 963 -32.58 -35.42 2.30
CA GLU A 963 -33.21 -35.80 1.03
C GLU A 963 -33.14 -37.31 0.74
N THR A 964 -32.47 -38.09 1.60
CA THR A 964 -32.58 -39.56 1.66
C THR A 964 -32.42 -40.06 3.11
N ALA A 965 -33.04 -41.20 3.42
CA ALA A 965 -32.89 -41.87 4.71
C ALA A 965 -31.43 -42.25 5.01
N SER A 966 -30.63 -42.55 3.97
CA SER A 966 -29.20 -42.87 4.10
C SER A 966 -28.35 -41.66 4.47
N LEU A 967 -28.60 -40.50 3.87
CA LEU A 967 -27.91 -39.24 4.23
C LEU A 967 -28.25 -38.83 5.66
N ALA A 968 -29.54 -38.90 6.03
CA ALA A 968 -30.00 -38.60 7.38
C ALA A 968 -29.38 -39.53 8.43
N ALA A 969 -29.34 -40.85 8.16
CA ALA A 969 -28.72 -41.83 9.06
C ALA A 969 -27.19 -41.67 9.18
N SER A 970 -26.54 -41.19 8.12
CA SER A 970 -25.08 -40.97 8.11
C SER A 970 -24.63 -39.65 8.74
N GLY A 971 -25.57 -38.78 9.11
CA GLY A 971 -25.26 -37.44 9.62
C GLY A 971 -24.55 -36.54 8.60
N ALA A 972 -24.88 -36.70 7.31
CA ALA A 972 -24.28 -35.88 6.25
C ALA A 972 -24.73 -34.42 6.34
N ILE A 973 -23.81 -33.48 6.07
CA ILE A 973 -24.06 -32.03 6.16
C ILE A 973 -24.59 -31.51 4.81
N GLU A 974 -25.60 -30.65 4.84
CA GLU A 974 -26.12 -29.88 3.71
C GLU A 974 -25.54 -28.47 3.65
N ALA A 975 -25.49 -27.79 4.79
CA ALA A 975 -24.95 -26.44 4.87
C ALA A 975 -24.25 -26.17 6.21
N ASP A 976 -23.30 -25.25 6.21
CA ASP A 976 -22.61 -24.75 7.41
C ASP A 976 -22.53 -23.22 7.37
N THR A 977 -23.25 -22.54 8.25
CA THR A 977 -23.44 -21.09 8.21
C THR A 977 -22.80 -20.42 9.43
N GLN A 978 -22.02 -19.37 9.19
CA GLN A 978 -21.34 -18.56 10.21
C GLN A 978 -21.68 -17.09 10.03
N TYR A 979 -21.84 -16.39 11.15
CA TYR A 979 -22.13 -14.96 11.17
C TYR A 979 -21.07 -14.23 12.00
N LYS A 980 -20.73 -13.01 11.59
CA LYS A 980 -19.70 -12.19 12.21
C LYS A 980 -20.15 -10.74 12.34
N LEU A 981 -19.78 -10.10 13.44
CA LEU A 981 -19.91 -8.66 13.65
C LEU A 981 -18.52 -8.02 13.52
N ASP A 982 -18.37 -7.13 12.56
CA ASP A 982 -17.06 -6.57 12.19
C ASP A 982 -16.73 -5.32 13.01
N TRP A 983 -17.52 -4.26 12.83
CA TRP A 983 -17.36 -2.97 13.52
C TRP A 983 -18.73 -2.32 13.72
N MET A 984 -18.78 -1.39 14.67
CA MET A 984 -19.94 -0.54 14.94
C MET A 984 -19.52 0.91 15.09
N THR A 985 -20.32 1.85 14.61
CA THR A 985 -20.19 3.26 14.97
C THR A 985 -21.49 3.79 15.55
N THR A 986 -21.43 4.80 16.42
CA THR A 986 -22.62 5.45 16.97
C THR A 986 -22.56 6.95 16.77
N LEU A 987 -23.73 7.58 16.76
CA LEU A 987 -23.92 9.01 16.90
C LEU A 987 -24.99 9.23 17.98
N ARG A 988 -24.60 9.83 19.10
CA ARG A 988 -25.39 9.90 20.34
C ARG A 988 -25.49 11.32 20.86
N GLY A 989 -26.68 11.70 21.30
CA GLY A 989 -26.84 12.79 22.25
C GLY A 989 -26.41 12.33 23.65
N ARG A 990 -25.88 13.25 24.46
CA ARG A 990 -25.43 13.04 25.83
C ARG A 990 -26.15 14.01 26.75
N VAL A 991 -26.58 13.55 27.91
CA VAL A 991 -27.09 14.41 29.01
C VAL A 991 -26.42 13.98 30.30
N GLY A 992 -25.83 14.90 31.04
CA GLY A 992 -25.10 14.59 32.27
C GLY A 992 -25.30 15.63 33.37
N TYR A 993 -24.73 15.32 34.53
CA TYR A 993 -24.70 16.22 35.68
C TYR A 993 -23.31 16.17 36.31
N SER A 994 -22.71 17.34 36.54
CA SER A 994 -21.36 17.45 37.09
C SER A 994 -21.34 17.71 38.60
N PHE A 995 -20.39 17.07 39.28
CA PHE A 995 -20.06 17.23 40.69
C PHE A 995 -18.64 17.81 40.82
N GLY A 996 -18.31 18.80 39.98
CA GLY A 996 -16.92 19.21 39.75
C GLY A 996 -16.20 18.14 38.93
N ARG A 997 -15.06 17.63 39.42
CA ARG A 997 -14.19 16.67 38.69
C ARG A 997 -14.83 15.32 38.35
N PHE A 998 -16.02 15.03 38.83
CA PHE A 998 -16.75 13.81 38.54
C PHE A 998 -18.08 14.15 37.87
N MET A 999 -18.40 13.48 36.77
CA MET A 999 -19.65 13.64 36.04
C MET A 999 -20.31 12.28 35.84
N VAL A 1000 -21.63 12.22 35.98
CA VAL A 1000 -22.45 11.08 35.54
C VAL A 1000 -23.28 11.50 34.35
N TYR A 1001 -23.48 10.59 33.39
CA TYR A 1001 -24.19 10.93 32.17
C TYR A 1001 -24.94 9.73 31.57
N GLY A 1002 -25.99 10.04 30.82
CA GLY A 1002 -26.69 9.14 29.91
C GLY A 1002 -26.43 9.55 28.46
N THR A 1003 -26.49 8.58 27.56
CA THR A 1003 -26.38 8.78 26.11
C THR A 1003 -27.49 8.02 25.39
N GLY A 1004 -27.91 8.55 24.23
CA GLY A 1004 -28.88 7.89 23.37
C GLY A 1004 -28.77 8.37 21.93
N GLY A 1005 -28.96 7.50 20.96
CA GLY A 1005 -28.93 7.89 19.56
C GLY A 1005 -28.94 6.72 18.59
N ALA A 1006 -28.33 6.93 17.42
CA ALA A 1006 -28.25 5.96 16.34
C ALA A 1006 -26.96 5.15 16.41
N ALA A 1007 -27.03 3.89 16.00
CA ALA A 1007 -25.87 3.02 15.84
C ALA A 1007 -25.89 2.39 14.45
N PHE A 1008 -24.71 2.13 13.90
CA PHE A 1008 -24.52 1.46 12.61
C PHE A 1008 -23.57 0.29 12.82
N LEU A 1009 -23.97 -0.90 12.41
CA LEU A 1009 -23.23 -2.14 12.64
C LEU A 1009 -23.00 -2.86 11.32
N GLN A 1010 -21.75 -3.21 11.03
CA GLN A 1010 -21.47 -4.12 9.92
C GLN A 1010 -21.53 -5.57 10.39
N ALA A 1011 -22.47 -6.32 9.83
CA ALA A 1011 -22.61 -7.75 9.98
C ALA A 1011 -22.26 -8.46 8.67
N SER A 1012 -21.56 -9.57 8.77
CA SER A 1012 -21.22 -10.43 7.64
C SER A 1012 -21.67 -11.88 7.87
N GLY A 1013 -22.20 -12.49 6.82
CA GLY A 1013 -22.65 -13.87 6.81
C GLY A 1013 -21.83 -14.70 5.84
N ARG A 1014 -21.55 -15.96 6.22
CA ARG A 1014 -20.88 -16.96 5.39
C ARG A 1014 -21.65 -18.27 5.46
N ARG A 1015 -22.21 -18.72 4.34
CA ARG A 1015 -22.92 -20.00 4.21
C ARG A 1015 -22.16 -20.94 3.29
N GLN A 1016 -21.67 -22.05 3.82
CA GLN A 1016 -21.05 -23.12 3.04
C GLN A 1016 -22.12 -24.12 2.62
N GLN A 1017 -22.27 -24.37 1.33
CA GLN A 1017 -23.13 -25.42 0.77
C GLN A 1017 -22.35 -26.71 0.60
N TYR A 1018 -23.00 -27.85 0.79
CA TYR A 1018 -22.47 -29.19 0.54
C TYR A 1018 -23.28 -29.89 -0.56
N ARG A 1019 -22.69 -30.94 -1.15
CA ARG A 1019 -23.31 -31.81 -2.17
C ARG A 1019 -22.95 -33.27 -1.93
N ALA A 1020 -23.83 -34.20 -2.30
CA ALA A 1020 -23.60 -35.63 -2.20
C ALA A 1020 -22.35 -36.02 -3.01
N THR A 1021 -21.54 -36.94 -2.49
CA THR A 1021 -20.31 -37.40 -3.17
C THR A 1021 -20.54 -38.56 -4.13
N GLN A 1022 -21.65 -39.29 -3.94
CA GLN A 1022 -21.98 -40.51 -4.68
C GLN A 1022 -23.14 -40.24 -5.64
N LEU A 1023 -22.98 -40.63 -6.90
CA LEU A 1023 -24.02 -40.60 -7.94
C LEU A 1023 -24.94 -41.83 -7.85
N THR A 1024 -25.59 -42.04 -6.71
CA THR A 1024 -26.49 -43.18 -6.48
C THR A 1024 -27.84 -42.73 -5.96
N ALA A 1025 -28.82 -43.64 -5.93
CA ALA A 1025 -30.14 -43.37 -5.36
C ALA A 1025 -30.13 -43.18 -3.84
N SER A 1026 -29.10 -43.69 -3.13
CA SER A 1026 -28.98 -43.66 -1.67
C SER A 1026 -27.55 -43.27 -1.25
N PRO A 1027 -27.14 -42.00 -1.46
CA PRO A 1027 -25.83 -41.54 -1.03
C PRO A 1027 -25.72 -41.52 0.51
N THR A 1028 -24.51 -41.70 1.04
CA THR A 1028 -24.22 -41.76 2.49
C THR A 1028 -23.20 -40.70 2.93
N SER A 1029 -22.76 -39.81 2.05
CA SER A 1029 -21.83 -38.74 2.43
C SER A 1029 -21.96 -37.53 1.51
N THR A 1030 -21.60 -36.37 2.07
CA THR A 1030 -21.55 -35.08 1.38
C THR A 1030 -20.17 -34.48 1.47
N ALA A 1031 -19.85 -33.60 0.53
CA ALA A 1031 -18.64 -32.80 0.51
C ALA A 1031 -18.98 -31.35 0.22
N TYR A 1032 -18.15 -30.44 0.71
CA TYR A 1032 -18.26 -29.00 0.44
C TYR A 1032 -18.40 -28.73 -1.06
N SER A 1033 -19.35 -27.85 -1.40
CA SER A 1033 -19.78 -27.50 -2.74
C SER A 1033 -19.37 -26.07 -3.08
N PHE A 1034 -19.85 -25.07 -2.35
CA PHE A 1034 -19.42 -23.67 -2.51
C PHE A 1034 -19.71 -22.82 -1.26
N THR A 1035 -19.17 -21.60 -1.19
CA THR A 1035 -19.52 -20.64 -0.14
C THR A 1035 -20.22 -19.42 -0.69
N ASP A 1036 -21.39 -19.14 -0.11
CA ASP A 1036 -22.11 -17.89 -0.28
C ASP A 1036 -21.80 -16.92 0.88
N THR A 1037 -21.67 -15.64 0.59
CA THR A 1037 -21.38 -14.63 1.63
C THR A 1037 -22.05 -13.32 1.33
N ASP A 1038 -22.52 -12.69 2.39
CA ASP A 1038 -23.07 -11.34 2.32
C ASP A 1038 -22.48 -10.46 3.43
N THR A 1039 -22.53 -9.14 3.24
CA THR A 1039 -22.07 -8.16 4.21
C THR A 1039 -22.96 -6.95 4.14
N LYS A 1040 -23.56 -6.59 5.27
CA LYS A 1040 -24.53 -5.51 5.38
C LYS A 1040 -24.19 -4.59 6.55
N THR A 1041 -24.52 -3.32 6.40
CA THR A 1041 -24.49 -2.35 7.50
C THR A 1041 -25.92 -2.07 7.95
N ASP A 1042 -26.26 -2.50 9.15
CA ASP A 1042 -27.58 -2.31 9.74
C ASP A 1042 -27.61 -1.01 10.57
N LEU A 1043 -28.72 -0.29 10.47
CA LEU A 1043 -29.03 0.86 11.31
C LEU A 1043 -29.81 0.40 12.53
N GLY A 1044 -29.40 0.86 13.70
CA GLY A 1044 -30.03 0.55 14.97
C GLY A 1044 -30.05 1.75 15.90
N TRP A 1045 -30.48 1.50 17.13
CA TRP A 1045 -30.46 2.49 18.20
C TRP A 1045 -29.45 2.09 19.27
N THR A 1046 -29.00 3.07 20.04
CA THR A 1046 -28.13 2.83 21.18
C THR A 1046 -28.53 3.70 22.35
N ALA A 1047 -28.38 3.15 23.56
CA ALA A 1047 -28.50 3.88 24.81
C ALA A 1047 -27.38 3.45 25.74
N GLY A 1048 -26.80 4.40 26.47
CA GLY A 1048 -25.73 4.10 27.40
C GLY A 1048 -25.77 4.99 28.62
N ALA A 1049 -25.11 4.57 29.68
CA ALA A 1049 -24.89 5.36 30.88
C ALA A 1049 -23.44 5.18 31.33
N GLY A 1050 -22.85 6.26 31.82
CA GLY A 1050 -21.47 6.25 32.24
C GLY A 1050 -21.14 7.32 33.25
N PHE A 1051 -19.90 7.29 33.68
CA PHE A 1051 -19.30 8.32 34.48
C PHE A 1051 -17.95 8.72 33.89
N GLU A 1052 -17.54 9.94 34.19
CA GLU A 1052 -16.29 10.51 33.72
C GLU A 1052 -15.62 11.25 34.88
N TYR A 1053 -14.34 11.00 35.10
CA TYR A 1053 -13.54 11.62 36.14
C TYR A 1053 -12.37 12.39 35.53
N ALA A 1054 -12.31 13.69 35.76
CA ALA A 1054 -11.22 14.55 35.32
C ALA A 1054 -9.97 14.30 36.17
N ILE A 1055 -8.98 13.62 35.59
CA ILE A 1055 -7.66 13.37 36.18
C ILE A 1055 -6.87 14.68 36.23
N THR A 1056 -6.92 15.45 35.14
CA THR A 1056 -6.33 16.78 35.01
C THR A 1056 -7.34 17.74 34.37
N SER A 1057 -6.96 18.98 34.05
CA SER A 1057 -7.83 19.90 33.31
C SER A 1057 -8.21 19.36 31.93
N ASN A 1058 -7.31 18.55 31.33
CA ASN A 1058 -7.41 18.12 29.95
C ASN A 1058 -7.59 16.59 29.82
N TRP A 1059 -7.33 15.80 30.85
CA TRP A 1059 -7.50 14.34 30.78
C TRP A 1059 -8.61 13.87 31.70
N SER A 1060 -9.47 12.99 31.17
CA SER A 1060 -10.50 12.32 31.93
C SER A 1060 -10.54 10.82 31.66
N LEU A 1061 -10.78 10.06 32.74
CA LEU A 1061 -11.07 8.64 32.67
C LEU A 1061 -12.59 8.45 32.58
N ARG A 1062 -13.02 7.61 31.65
CA ARG A 1062 -14.42 7.29 31.37
C ARG A 1062 -14.69 5.83 31.69
N GLY A 1063 -15.80 5.57 32.38
CA GLY A 1063 -16.41 4.24 32.47
C GLY A 1063 -17.81 4.30 31.89
N GLU A 1064 -18.14 3.41 30.95
CA GLU A 1064 -19.44 3.39 30.27
C GLU A 1064 -19.99 1.98 30.11
N TYR A 1065 -21.30 1.86 30.32
CA TYR A 1065 -22.09 0.77 29.79
C TYR A 1065 -22.96 1.29 28.64
N ALA A 1066 -22.89 0.63 27.48
CA ALA A 1066 -23.71 0.95 26.32
C ALA A 1066 -24.40 -0.30 25.79
N TYR A 1067 -25.69 -0.15 25.49
CA TYR A 1067 -26.48 -1.12 24.74
C TYR A 1067 -26.72 -0.60 23.33
N ALA A 1068 -26.61 -1.47 22.33
CA ALA A 1068 -27.04 -1.18 20.97
C ALA A 1068 -27.93 -2.32 20.44
N GLY A 1069 -29.07 -1.94 19.85
CA GLY A 1069 -30.05 -2.86 19.29
C GLY A 1069 -30.24 -2.62 17.79
N PHE A 1070 -30.21 -3.69 17.02
CA PHE A 1070 -30.40 -3.69 15.57
C PHE A 1070 -31.48 -4.71 15.22
N ASP A 1071 -32.62 -4.22 14.76
CA ASP A 1071 -33.78 -5.05 14.41
C ASP A 1071 -33.96 -5.06 12.89
N ASN A 1072 -34.43 -6.19 12.34
CA ASN A 1072 -34.74 -6.35 10.92
C ASN A 1072 -33.53 -6.22 9.96
N GLY A 1073 -32.32 -6.55 10.43
CA GLY A 1073 -31.20 -6.82 9.52
C GLY A 1073 -31.51 -8.04 8.64
N ALA A 1074 -30.90 -8.11 7.46
CA ALA A 1074 -31.14 -9.23 6.54
C ALA A 1074 -29.91 -9.48 5.68
N LEU A 1075 -29.37 -10.69 5.74
CA LEU A 1075 -28.26 -11.16 4.93
C LEU A 1075 -28.80 -12.09 3.84
N SER A 1076 -28.41 -11.88 2.58
CA SER A 1076 -28.88 -12.68 1.45
C SER A 1076 -27.81 -13.64 0.93
N PHE A 1077 -28.17 -14.91 0.84
CA PHE A 1077 -27.38 -15.97 0.23
C PHE A 1077 -28.07 -16.43 -1.05
N ASP A 1078 -27.96 -15.61 -2.10
CA ASP A 1078 -28.67 -15.79 -3.37
C ASP A 1078 -28.34 -17.11 -4.08
N GLN A 1079 -27.17 -17.70 -3.83
CA GLN A 1079 -26.71 -18.93 -4.47
C GLN A 1079 -27.11 -20.19 -3.70
N ALA A 1080 -27.69 -20.06 -2.51
CA ALA A 1080 -28.07 -21.20 -1.68
C ALA A 1080 -28.99 -22.19 -2.42
N ARG A 1081 -28.71 -23.49 -2.25
CA ARG A 1081 -29.40 -24.57 -2.95
C ARG A 1081 -30.49 -25.20 -2.09
N GLY A 1082 -31.45 -25.84 -2.77
CA GLY A 1082 -32.52 -26.60 -2.11
C GLY A 1082 -32.06 -27.89 -1.42
N GLY A 1083 -30.82 -28.34 -1.67
CA GLY A 1083 -30.30 -29.56 -1.08
C GLY A 1083 -28.93 -30.02 -1.63
N VAL A 1084 -28.54 -31.25 -1.31
CA VAL A 1084 -27.26 -31.89 -1.64
C VAL A 1084 -27.33 -32.92 -2.77
N LYS A 1085 -28.52 -33.39 -3.16
CA LYS A 1085 -28.67 -34.55 -4.06
C LYS A 1085 -28.23 -34.23 -5.49
N GLN A 1086 -27.34 -35.05 -6.04
CA GLN A 1086 -26.90 -34.93 -7.43
C GLN A 1086 -27.91 -35.57 -8.40
N PRO A 1087 -28.00 -35.09 -9.66
CA PRO A 1087 -28.83 -35.73 -10.68
C PRO A 1087 -28.29 -37.13 -11.00
N ILE A 1088 -29.18 -38.12 -11.10
CA ILE A 1088 -28.81 -39.50 -11.44
C ILE A 1088 -29.66 -40.00 -12.61
N THR A 1089 -29.04 -40.77 -13.50
CA THR A 1089 -29.73 -41.46 -14.59
C THR A 1089 -29.81 -42.94 -14.25
N THR A 1090 -31.03 -43.45 -14.09
CA THR A 1090 -31.30 -44.87 -13.83
C THR A 1090 -31.72 -45.59 -15.10
N TRP A 1091 -31.29 -46.85 -15.21
CA TRP A 1091 -31.54 -47.71 -16.36
C TRP A 1091 -32.39 -48.90 -15.90
N THR A 1092 -33.62 -49.01 -16.38
CA THR A 1092 -34.54 -50.11 -16.04
C THR A 1092 -34.71 -51.02 -17.24
N SER A 1093 -34.25 -52.27 -17.14
CA SER A 1093 -34.43 -53.28 -18.20
C SER A 1093 -35.82 -53.94 -18.08
N CYS A 1094 -36.70 -53.70 -19.05
CA CYS A 1094 -38.04 -54.28 -19.12
C CYS A 1094 -38.05 -55.58 -19.93
N ARG A 1095 -38.57 -56.65 -19.33
CA ARG A 1095 -38.78 -57.96 -19.97
C ARG A 1095 -40.28 -58.25 -20.10
N ARG A 1096 -40.66 -58.94 -21.18
CA ARG A 1096 -42.05 -59.31 -21.48
C ARG A 1096 -42.64 -60.13 -20.31
N GLY A 1097 -43.71 -59.63 -19.69
CA GLY A 1097 -44.38 -60.25 -18.54
C GLY A 1097 -43.94 -59.79 -17.15
N SER A 1098 -43.04 -58.80 -17.04
CA SER A 1098 -42.58 -58.27 -15.75
C SER A 1098 -43.63 -57.32 -15.13
N PRO A 1099 -44.15 -57.56 -13.91
CA PRO A 1099 -45.28 -56.83 -13.34
C PRO A 1099 -44.90 -55.53 -12.59
N ASN A 1100 -43.61 -55.18 -12.48
CA ASN A 1100 -43.17 -54.03 -11.69
C ASN A 1100 -43.11 -52.71 -12.50
N PRO A 1101 -43.78 -51.64 -12.04
CA PRO A 1101 -43.57 -50.28 -12.58
C PRO A 1101 -42.10 -49.88 -12.46
N PRO A 1102 -41.51 -49.13 -13.43
CA PRO A 1102 -42.16 -48.27 -14.43
C PRO A 1102 -42.29 -48.87 -15.84
N CYS A 1103 -42.30 -50.20 -16.04
CA CYS A 1103 -42.37 -50.80 -17.37
C CYS A 1103 -43.78 -50.75 -18.00
N PRO A 1104 -44.00 -50.04 -19.15
CA PRO A 1104 -45.29 -50.04 -19.85
C PRO A 1104 -45.67 -51.43 -20.37
N ALA A 1105 -46.97 -51.74 -20.38
CA ALA A 1105 -47.48 -53.04 -20.84
C ALA A 1105 -47.07 -53.32 -22.30
N GLY A 1106 -46.36 -54.43 -22.52
CA GLY A 1106 -45.89 -54.86 -23.84
C GLY A 1106 -44.52 -54.30 -24.26
N TYR A 1107 -43.94 -53.36 -23.51
CA TYR A 1107 -42.62 -52.81 -23.82
C TYR A 1107 -41.47 -53.76 -23.42
N THR A 1108 -40.56 -54.03 -24.34
CA THR A 1108 -39.33 -54.82 -24.10
C THR A 1108 -38.13 -53.97 -24.54
N GLY A 1109 -37.28 -53.57 -23.59
CA GLY A 1109 -36.22 -52.58 -23.83
C GLY A 1109 -35.68 -51.96 -22.54
N THR A 1110 -34.75 -51.01 -22.65
CA THR A 1110 -34.20 -50.29 -21.49
C THR A 1110 -34.84 -48.91 -21.38
N LEU A 1111 -35.54 -48.66 -20.27
CA LEU A 1111 -36.03 -47.33 -19.91
C LEU A 1111 -34.95 -46.53 -19.22
N VAL A 1112 -34.76 -45.29 -19.65
CA VAL A 1112 -33.80 -44.35 -19.09
C VAL A 1112 -34.58 -43.28 -18.35
N ASN A 1113 -34.46 -43.23 -17.02
CA ASN A 1113 -35.10 -42.21 -16.20
C ASN A 1113 -34.04 -41.31 -15.58
N THR A 1114 -34.17 -40.00 -15.80
CA THR A 1114 -33.32 -39.02 -15.11
C THR A 1114 -34.07 -38.49 -13.91
N VAL A 1115 -33.52 -38.71 -12.72
CA VAL A 1115 -34.02 -38.12 -11.48
C VAL A 1115 -33.31 -36.77 -11.30
N PRO A 1116 -34.03 -35.63 -11.30
CA PRO A 1116 -33.45 -34.32 -11.03
C PRO A 1116 -32.78 -34.28 -9.66
N GLY A 1117 -31.66 -33.55 -9.55
CA GLY A 1117 -30.92 -33.38 -8.29
C GLY A 1117 -31.16 -31.99 -7.68
N SER A 1118 -31.40 -31.93 -6.38
CA SER A 1118 -31.63 -30.68 -5.63
C SER A 1118 -30.41 -29.75 -5.60
N VAL A 1119 -29.21 -30.26 -5.87
CA VAL A 1119 -27.97 -29.44 -5.93
C VAL A 1119 -28.00 -28.38 -7.04
N ASN A 1120 -28.82 -28.56 -8.07
CA ASN A 1120 -28.93 -27.61 -9.18
C ASN A 1120 -30.03 -26.56 -8.97
N GLU A 1121 -30.90 -26.75 -7.98
CA GLU A 1121 -32.01 -25.84 -7.69
C GLU A 1121 -31.54 -24.68 -6.80
N VAL A 1122 -31.36 -23.49 -7.40
CA VAL A 1122 -31.12 -22.25 -6.65
C VAL A 1122 -32.44 -21.82 -6.02
N SER A 1123 -32.53 -21.91 -4.69
CA SER A 1123 -33.70 -21.43 -3.94
C SER A 1123 -33.40 -20.18 -3.11
N GLY A 1124 -32.12 -19.81 -2.99
CA GLY A 1124 -31.64 -18.68 -2.19
C GLY A 1124 -31.97 -18.83 -0.70
N ARG A 1125 -31.29 -18.08 0.16
CA ARG A 1125 -31.66 -17.96 1.58
C ARG A 1125 -31.59 -16.50 2.00
N GLU A 1126 -32.56 -16.05 2.76
CA GLU A 1126 -32.51 -14.76 3.42
C GLU A 1126 -32.51 -15.01 4.93
N ALA A 1127 -31.48 -14.51 5.60
CA ALA A 1127 -31.31 -14.65 7.04
C ALA A 1127 -31.64 -13.32 7.72
N SER A 1128 -32.77 -13.27 8.42
CA SER A 1128 -33.13 -12.11 9.24
C SER A 1128 -32.23 -12.08 10.48
N THR A 1129 -31.74 -10.91 10.87
CA THR A 1129 -30.84 -10.75 12.00
C THR A 1129 -31.36 -9.68 12.94
N ASN A 1130 -31.60 -10.06 14.20
CA ASN A 1130 -31.81 -9.17 15.33
C ASN A 1130 -30.59 -9.27 16.24
N ILE A 1131 -29.91 -8.15 16.48
CA ILE A 1131 -28.63 -8.11 17.19
C ILE A 1131 -28.74 -7.18 18.40
N GLY A 1132 -28.38 -7.71 19.57
CA GLY A 1132 -28.19 -6.97 20.81
C GLY A 1132 -26.72 -6.96 21.21
N LEU A 1133 -26.17 -5.77 21.48
CA LEU A 1133 -24.80 -5.58 21.93
C LEU A 1133 -24.78 -4.92 23.31
N HIS A 1134 -24.33 -5.66 24.33
CA HIS A 1134 -24.03 -5.12 25.65
C HIS A 1134 -22.54 -4.83 25.74
N MET A 1135 -22.14 -3.59 25.97
CA MET A 1135 -20.74 -3.16 25.99
C MET A 1135 -20.40 -2.49 27.30
N LEU A 1136 -19.30 -2.91 27.91
CA LEU A 1136 -18.62 -2.22 29.00
C LEU A 1136 -17.33 -1.62 28.44
N LYS A 1137 -17.22 -0.29 28.46
CA LYS A 1137 -16.11 0.48 27.89
C LYS A 1137 -15.39 1.24 29.01
N VAL A 1138 -14.07 1.18 28.99
CA VAL A 1138 -13.19 2.07 29.75
C VAL A 1138 -12.46 2.93 28.74
N GLY A 1139 -12.60 4.24 28.86
CA GLY A 1139 -12.05 5.20 27.92
C GLY A 1139 -11.12 6.20 28.59
N LEU A 1140 -10.18 6.71 27.82
CA LEU A 1140 -9.36 7.85 28.20
C LEU A 1140 -9.63 8.97 27.20
N ASN A 1141 -10.13 10.08 27.70
CA ASN A 1141 -10.50 11.25 26.91
C ASN A 1141 -9.53 12.39 27.16
N TYR A 1142 -9.12 13.05 26.09
CA TYR A 1142 -8.52 14.37 26.13
C TYR A 1142 -9.61 15.41 25.87
N ARG A 1143 -9.83 16.30 26.84
CA ARG A 1143 -10.74 17.45 26.82
C ARG A 1143 -9.92 18.66 26.41
N PHE A 1144 -10.38 19.37 25.39
CA PHE A 1144 -9.63 20.42 24.71
C PHE A 1144 -10.03 21.83 25.12
#